data_AF-A0A9E4V1A8-F1
#
_entry.id   AF-A0A9E4V1A8-F1
#
_cell.length_a   1.000
_cell.length_b   1.000
_cell.length_c   1.000
_cell.angle_alpha   90.00
_cell.angle_beta   90.00
_cell.angle_gamma   90.00
#
_symmetry.space_group_name_H-M   'P 1'
#
loop_
_entity.id
_entity.type
_entity.pdbx_description
1 polymer ?
#
loop_
_entity_poly.entity_id
_entity_poly.type
_entity_poly.pdbx_seq_one_letter_code
_entity_poly.pdbx_strand_id
1 'polypeptide(L)'
;MTFPRLFPRPKAEWGIWSWIGTVDHKRIGTLYGITAFIWFLIAGIEALLMRIQLSSAENTFVGPETYNQLFTMHGTTMVFLVIMPLSAAFFNWLIPLQIGARDVAFPRLNALSFWIFLIGSLLINAGWVTGDAPNGGWFGYAPNSGIDYNPGLGMTYWAIGLNLLGVASIAAGLNFIVTILNMRAPGMSMFKLPVFTWMTLITSILIVLAMPILAVAGIQLQTDRLYGTNFFNPLGGGDPVMWQHIFWLFGHPEVYILILPAMGIVSEVLPTFSRKPLFGYPFVVFAGIVIAFMGWFVWSHHMFTVGLGPAANSAFTISTMLIGVPTGIKIFNWIATMWRGNIRLNTAMLFSISFIAMFTIGGLSGIMHAAPTVDAQQQDTYFIVAHFHYVLVGGSLLGIFSGIYYWWPKFTGWYLNEKLGIANWALMFIGFNIQFAPLHWVGLDGMPRRIYTYAENMGWEGTNLLASIGGFILGLGVLIFMINLVVSRIQKRVAPADPWDGRTLEWSTSSPPPPHDFDEIPQVEYRDDFWFKKYPETIAEYYGHGEHDQTVPSGAQVDDDTDEESMPVVSGGAYGHDAGEHGHDKIHLPDMSYYPIILAIGLGIFGIGFLTHWGVIIAGAPVFIWGLFGWSMEPVNDPETKTS
;
A
#
# COMPACT_ATOMS: atom_id res chain seq x y z
N MET A 1 36.72 -19.08 6.00
CA MET A 1 35.98 -20.31 5.63
C MET A 1 34.97 -19.94 4.57
N THR A 2 35.00 -20.58 3.40
CA THR A 2 33.96 -20.40 2.37
C THR A 2 32.76 -21.26 2.76
N PHE A 3 31.61 -20.64 3.01
CA PHE A 3 30.38 -21.38 3.30
C PHE A 3 29.97 -22.18 2.04
N PRO A 4 29.58 -23.46 2.17
CA PRO A 4 29.24 -24.28 1.01
C PRO A 4 28.04 -23.68 0.26
N ARG A 5 28.29 -23.22 -0.96
CA ARG A 5 27.26 -22.75 -1.89
C ARG A 5 26.60 -23.99 -2.54
N LEU A 6 25.38 -24.34 -2.13
CA LEU A 6 24.60 -25.38 -2.82
C LEU A 6 24.17 -24.95 -4.22
N PHE A 7 23.98 -23.64 -4.44
CA PHE A 7 23.63 -23.07 -5.72
C PHE A 7 24.63 -21.98 -6.12
N PRO A 8 24.98 -21.86 -7.42
CA PRO A 8 25.74 -20.72 -7.92
C PRO A 8 24.94 -19.43 -7.74
N ARG A 9 25.63 -18.30 -7.61
CA ARG A 9 25.00 -16.98 -7.52
C ARG A 9 24.13 -16.74 -8.76
N PRO A 10 22.90 -16.19 -8.63
CA PRO A 10 22.09 -15.89 -9.80
C PRO A 10 22.81 -14.87 -10.69
N LYS A 11 22.91 -15.19 -11.99
CA LYS A 11 23.45 -14.28 -13.02
C LYS A 11 22.49 -14.16 -14.22
N ALA A 12 21.30 -14.74 -14.11
CA ALA A 12 20.33 -14.74 -15.21
C ALA A 12 19.79 -13.32 -15.41
N GLU A 13 19.92 -12.79 -16.62
CA GLU A 13 19.36 -11.48 -16.98
C GLU A 13 17.90 -11.58 -17.44
N TRP A 14 17.55 -12.72 -18.06
CA TRP A 14 16.22 -13.03 -18.61
C TRP A 14 15.62 -14.32 -18.03
N GLY A 15 14.30 -14.49 -18.23
CA GLY A 15 13.55 -15.66 -17.77
C GLY A 15 13.21 -15.63 -16.28
N ILE A 16 12.60 -16.71 -15.77
CA ILE A 16 12.07 -16.77 -14.40
C ILE A 16 13.15 -16.59 -13.32
N TRP A 17 14.34 -17.12 -13.57
CA TRP A 17 15.46 -17.04 -12.62
C TRP A 17 15.97 -15.61 -12.40
N SER A 18 15.80 -14.71 -13.39
CA SER A 18 16.15 -13.30 -13.25
C SER A 18 15.17 -12.51 -12.37
N TRP A 19 13.98 -13.07 -12.12
CA TRP A 19 13.00 -12.53 -11.17
C TRP A 19 13.14 -13.16 -9.79
N ILE A 20 13.44 -14.46 -9.73
CA ILE A 20 13.61 -15.18 -8.46
C ILE A 20 14.79 -14.60 -7.64
N GLY A 21 15.92 -14.35 -8.30
CA GLY A 21 17.13 -13.83 -7.65
C GLY A 21 17.24 -12.31 -7.58
N THR A 22 16.24 -11.56 -8.07
CA THR A 22 16.36 -10.11 -8.23
C THR A 22 16.44 -9.37 -6.90
N VAL A 23 17.19 -8.27 -6.90
CA VAL A 23 17.27 -7.32 -5.78
C VAL A 23 16.88 -5.90 -6.21
N ASP A 24 16.62 -5.68 -7.50
CA ASP A 24 16.20 -4.38 -8.05
C ASP A 24 14.81 -3.99 -7.52
N HIS A 25 14.74 -2.87 -6.80
CA HIS A 25 13.50 -2.33 -6.24
C HIS A 25 12.37 -2.19 -7.28
N LYS A 26 12.66 -1.91 -8.55
CA LYS A 26 11.64 -1.81 -9.62
C LYS A 26 11.02 -3.16 -9.91
N ARG A 27 11.84 -4.22 -9.97
CA ARG A 27 11.36 -5.60 -10.17
C ARG A 27 10.63 -6.11 -8.94
N ILE A 28 11.12 -5.83 -7.73
CA ILE A 28 10.41 -6.16 -6.47
C ILE A 28 9.07 -5.44 -6.38
N GLY A 29 9.01 -4.16 -6.73
CA GLY A 29 7.76 -3.40 -6.80
C GLY A 29 6.78 -3.98 -7.81
N THR A 30 7.27 -4.45 -8.96
CA THR A 30 6.45 -5.15 -9.97
C THR A 30 5.91 -6.47 -9.44
N LEU A 31 6.72 -7.26 -8.73
CA LEU A 31 6.30 -8.51 -8.10
C LEU A 31 5.18 -8.26 -7.08
N TYR A 32 5.35 -7.28 -6.19
CA TYR A 32 4.28 -6.84 -5.26
C TYR A 32 3.01 -6.44 -6.02
N GLY A 33 3.14 -5.59 -7.04
CA GLY A 33 1.99 -5.09 -7.81
C GLY A 33 1.19 -6.20 -8.49
N ILE A 34 1.87 -7.15 -9.15
CA ILE A 34 1.22 -8.28 -9.82
C ILE A 34 0.54 -9.21 -8.81
N THR A 35 1.26 -9.63 -7.75
CA THR A 35 0.70 -10.54 -6.75
C THR A 35 -0.50 -9.91 -6.04
N ALA A 36 -0.41 -8.64 -5.65
CA ALA A 36 -1.50 -7.93 -5.00
C ALA A 36 -2.71 -7.72 -5.93
N PHE A 37 -2.46 -7.49 -7.23
CA PHE A 37 -3.55 -7.41 -8.22
C PHE A 37 -4.26 -8.75 -8.43
N ILE A 38 -3.53 -9.88 -8.39
CA ILE A 38 -4.16 -11.22 -8.42
C ILE A 38 -5.06 -11.41 -7.19
N TRP A 39 -4.57 -11.06 -6.00
CA TRP A 39 -5.39 -11.10 -4.77
C TRP A 39 -6.58 -10.14 -4.82
N PHE A 40 -6.45 -8.99 -5.50
CA PHE A 40 -7.55 -8.06 -5.72
C PHE A 40 -8.66 -8.67 -6.56
N LEU A 41 -8.31 -9.41 -7.61
CA LEU A 41 -9.30 -10.15 -8.41
C LEU A 41 -9.99 -11.23 -7.59
N ILE A 42 -9.24 -11.98 -6.77
CA ILE A 42 -9.79 -13.01 -5.89
C ILE A 42 -10.75 -12.39 -4.86
N ALA A 43 -10.34 -11.34 -4.15
CA ALA A 43 -11.19 -10.63 -3.20
C ALA A 43 -12.43 -9.99 -3.85
N GLY A 44 -12.30 -9.52 -5.10
CA GLY A 44 -13.42 -9.04 -5.89
C GLY A 44 -14.42 -10.15 -6.21
N ILE A 45 -13.95 -11.34 -6.56
CA ILE A 45 -14.81 -12.53 -6.75
C ILE A 45 -15.50 -12.89 -5.43
N GLU A 46 -14.77 -12.94 -4.31
CA GLU A 46 -15.34 -13.20 -2.98
C GLU A 46 -16.48 -12.21 -2.65
N ALA A 47 -16.26 -10.91 -2.94
CA ALA A 47 -17.28 -9.87 -2.76
C ALA A 47 -18.51 -10.08 -3.66
N LEU A 48 -18.31 -10.39 -4.94
CA LEU A 48 -19.41 -10.62 -5.88
C LEU A 48 -20.24 -11.85 -5.49
N LEU A 49 -19.60 -12.93 -5.03
CA LEU A 49 -20.30 -14.13 -4.55
C LEU A 49 -21.18 -13.80 -3.33
N MET A 50 -20.68 -13.00 -2.37
CA MET A 50 -21.50 -12.50 -1.26
C MET A 50 -22.67 -11.64 -1.73
N ARG A 51 -22.47 -10.80 -2.75
CA ARG A 51 -23.53 -9.94 -3.31
C ARG A 51 -24.57 -10.73 -4.11
N ILE A 52 -24.20 -11.83 -4.76
CA ILE A 52 -25.17 -12.76 -5.36
C ILE A 52 -26.04 -13.34 -4.25
N GLN A 53 -25.43 -13.86 -3.19
CA GLN A 53 -26.19 -14.41 -2.06
C GLN A 53 -27.17 -13.40 -1.48
N LEU A 54 -26.74 -12.15 -1.29
CA LEU A 54 -27.57 -11.11 -0.71
C LEU A 54 -28.45 -10.36 -1.73
N SER A 55 -28.58 -10.79 -2.99
CA SER A 55 -29.39 -10.05 -3.96
C SER A 55 -30.90 -10.19 -3.77
N SER A 56 -31.34 -11.19 -3.02
CA SER A 56 -32.75 -11.46 -2.72
C SER A 56 -32.90 -12.03 -1.31
N ALA A 57 -34.08 -11.85 -0.73
CA ALA A 57 -34.44 -12.49 0.54
C ALA A 57 -34.39 -14.02 0.40
N GLU A 58 -34.06 -14.69 1.51
CA GLU A 58 -34.07 -16.16 1.63
C GLU A 58 -33.30 -16.92 0.53
N ASN A 59 -32.32 -16.26 -0.10
CA ASN A 59 -31.54 -16.86 -1.18
C ASN A 59 -30.70 -18.05 -0.68
N THR A 60 -30.42 -18.99 -1.57
CA THR A 60 -29.73 -20.26 -1.26
C THR A 60 -28.46 -20.48 -2.11
N PHE A 61 -27.92 -19.42 -2.71
CA PHE A 61 -26.73 -19.49 -3.56
C PHE A 61 -25.49 -20.02 -2.82
N VAL A 62 -25.25 -19.58 -1.58
CA VAL A 62 -24.24 -20.16 -0.68
C VAL A 62 -24.82 -20.40 0.72
N GLY A 63 -24.32 -21.44 1.39
CA GLY A 63 -24.67 -21.73 2.77
C GLY A 63 -23.99 -20.80 3.80
N PRO A 64 -24.41 -20.85 5.07
CA PRO A 64 -23.89 -19.96 6.13
C PRO A 64 -22.37 -20.09 6.33
N GLU A 65 -21.85 -21.31 6.31
CA GLU A 65 -20.42 -21.55 6.51
C GLU A 65 -19.57 -20.94 5.39
N THR A 66 -19.93 -21.22 4.13
CA THR A 66 -19.25 -20.63 2.97
C THR A 66 -19.37 -19.11 2.96
N TYR A 67 -20.53 -18.55 3.34
CA TYR A 67 -20.68 -17.10 3.48
C TYR A 67 -19.72 -16.53 4.54
N ASN A 68 -19.57 -17.22 5.68
CA ASN A 68 -18.64 -16.84 6.73
C ASN A 68 -17.18 -16.86 6.26
N GLN A 69 -16.81 -17.89 5.49
CA GLN A 69 -15.51 -17.99 4.86
C GLN A 69 -15.27 -16.85 3.86
N LEU A 70 -16.24 -16.57 2.99
CA LEU A 70 -16.16 -15.51 1.98
C LEU A 70 -15.97 -14.13 2.61
N PHE A 71 -16.77 -13.73 3.61
CA PHE A 71 -16.63 -12.39 4.19
C PHE A 71 -15.36 -12.25 5.03
N THR A 72 -14.91 -13.33 5.66
CA THR A 72 -13.67 -13.36 6.45
C THR A 72 -12.46 -13.19 5.53
N MET A 73 -12.42 -13.97 4.46
CA MET A 73 -11.35 -13.94 3.47
C MET A 73 -11.38 -12.66 2.65
N HIS A 74 -12.54 -12.16 2.23
CA HIS A 74 -12.63 -10.87 1.53
C HIS A 74 -11.99 -9.74 2.34
N GLY A 75 -12.37 -9.61 3.62
CA GLY A 75 -11.80 -8.57 4.49
C GLY A 75 -10.30 -8.75 4.70
N THR A 76 -9.85 -9.98 4.98
CA THR A 76 -8.43 -10.30 5.20
C THR A 76 -7.60 -10.04 3.94
N THR A 77 -8.06 -10.53 2.78
CA THR A 77 -7.39 -10.38 1.49
C THR A 77 -7.33 -8.91 1.08
N MET A 78 -8.42 -8.14 1.19
CA MET A 78 -8.40 -6.72 0.82
C MET A 78 -7.42 -5.90 1.67
N VAL A 79 -7.42 -6.09 2.98
CA VAL A 79 -6.56 -5.30 3.88
C VAL A 79 -5.09 -5.74 3.75
N PHE A 80 -4.82 -7.03 3.93
CA PHE A 80 -3.46 -7.55 4.07
C PHE A 80 -2.80 -7.95 2.76
N LEU A 81 -3.57 -8.39 1.77
CA LEU A 81 -3.04 -8.95 0.52
C LEU A 81 -3.19 -8.00 -0.68
N VAL A 82 -4.02 -6.96 -0.56
CA VAL A 82 -4.30 -6.00 -1.64
C VAL A 82 -3.82 -4.59 -1.31
N ILE A 83 -4.43 -3.89 -0.34
CA ILE A 83 -4.16 -2.46 -0.15
C ILE A 83 -2.74 -2.20 0.37
N MET A 84 -2.27 -2.95 1.38
CA MET A 84 -0.88 -2.82 1.85
C MET A 84 0.13 -3.21 0.75
N PRO A 85 0.02 -4.36 0.08
CA PRO A 85 1.02 -4.77 -0.91
C PRO A 85 1.00 -3.93 -2.19
N LEU A 86 -0.17 -3.42 -2.64
CA LEU A 86 -0.24 -2.44 -3.73
C LEU A 86 0.47 -1.15 -3.35
N SER A 87 0.32 -0.68 -2.10
CA SER A 87 1.07 0.49 -1.62
C SER A 87 2.58 0.21 -1.60
N ALA A 88 2.99 -0.98 -1.14
CA ALA A 88 4.40 -1.40 -1.17
C ALA A 88 4.96 -1.49 -2.60
N ALA A 89 4.14 -1.81 -3.61
CA ALA A 89 4.54 -1.77 -5.01
C ALA A 89 4.96 -0.36 -5.44
N PHE A 90 4.18 0.66 -5.06
CA PHE A 90 4.54 2.06 -5.32
C PHE A 90 5.75 2.52 -4.50
N PHE A 91 5.88 2.12 -3.23
CA PHE A 91 7.05 2.47 -2.42
C PHE A 91 8.33 1.96 -3.08
N ASN A 92 8.32 0.70 -3.49
CA ASN A 92 9.43 0.06 -4.16
C ASN A 92 9.79 0.77 -5.46
N TRP A 93 8.81 1.03 -6.33
CA TRP A 93 9.07 1.69 -7.60
C TRP A 93 9.55 3.14 -7.46
N LEU A 94 8.93 3.91 -6.57
CA LEU A 94 9.02 5.36 -6.63
C LEU A 94 9.96 5.96 -5.60
N ILE A 95 10.17 5.34 -4.43
CA ILE A 95 10.95 6.00 -3.37
C ILE A 95 12.39 6.26 -3.79
N PRO A 96 13.16 5.28 -4.30
CA PRO A 96 14.51 5.56 -4.78
C PRO A 96 14.54 6.65 -5.87
N LEU A 97 13.60 6.58 -6.83
CA LEU A 97 13.49 7.57 -7.90
C LEU A 97 13.16 8.99 -7.39
N GLN A 98 12.24 9.12 -6.43
CA GLN A 98 11.82 10.41 -5.89
C GLN A 98 12.86 11.06 -4.99
N ILE A 99 13.73 10.26 -4.35
CA ILE A 99 14.81 10.79 -3.51
C ILE A 99 16.15 10.89 -4.24
N GLY A 100 16.23 10.50 -5.51
CA GLY A 100 17.47 10.52 -6.30
C GLY A 100 18.50 9.46 -5.88
N ALA A 101 18.04 8.32 -5.36
CA ALA A 101 18.86 7.15 -5.06
C ALA A 101 18.83 6.14 -6.21
N ARG A 102 19.76 5.17 -6.19
CA ARG A 102 19.86 4.09 -7.19
C ARG A 102 19.19 2.77 -6.79
N ASP A 103 18.88 2.62 -5.51
CA ASP A 103 18.16 1.48 -4.93
C ASP A 103 17.73 1.82 -3.49
N VAL A 104 17.09 0.86 -2.81
CA VAL A 104 16.80 0.90 -1.37
C VAL A 104 18.02 0.56 -0.50
N ALA A 105 17.94 0.85 0.80
CA ALA A 105 19.04 0.66 1.75
C ALA A 105 19.46 -0.80 1.92
N PHE A 106 18.50 -1.72 1.91
CA PHE A 106 18.71 -3.16 2.07
C PHE A 106 18.05 -3.96 0.94
N PRO A 107 18.64 -4.02 -0.26
CA PRO A 107 18.03 -4.64 -1.45
C PRO A 107 17.67 -6.13 -1.27
N ARG A 108 18.53 -6.89 -0.59
CA ARG A 108 18.26 -8.32 -0.27
C ARG A 108 17.16 -8.50 0.79
N LEU A 109 17.08 -7.60 1.77
CA LEU A 109 15.99 -7.61 2.76
C LEU A 109 14.64 -7.26 2.11
N ASN A 110 14.67 -6.37 1.12
CA ASN A 110 13.52 -6.02 0.29
C ASN A 110 13.00 -7.20 -0.54
N ALA A 111 13.90 -7.98 -1.12
CA ALA A 111 13.54 -9.22 -1.79
C ALA A 111 12.94 -10.23 -0.78
N LEU A 112 13.53 -10.35 0.42
CA LEU A 112 13.02 -11.23 1.47
C LEU A 112 11.59 -10.86 1.89
N SER A 113 11.30 -9.57 2.08
CA SER A 113 9.97 -9.13 2.48
C SER A 113 8.91 -9.53 1.45
N PHE A 114 9.23 -9.46 0.15
CA PHE A 114 8.33 -9.95 -0.90
C PHE A 114 8.08 -11.45 -0.80
N TRP A 115 9.14 -12.26 -0.66
CA TRP A 115 8.99 -13.71 -0.62
C TRP A 115 8.23 -14.20 0.63
N ILE A 116 8.45 -13.58 1.78
CA ILE A 116 7.67 -13.85 2.99
C ILE A 116 6.20 -13.44 2.79
N PHE A 117 5.94 -12.29 2.17
CA PHE A 117 4.58 -11.86 1.81
C PHE A 117 3.88 -12.90 0.93
N LEU A 118 4.54 -13.36 -0.14
CA LEU A 118 3.96 -14.37 -1.04
C LEU A 118 3.62 -15.65 -0.29
N ILE A 119 4.55 -16.18 0.51
CA ILE A 119 4.35 -17.41 1.28
C ILE A 119 3.24 -17.25 2.33
N GLY A 120 3.21 -16.13 3.07
CA GLY A 120 2.14 -15.82 4.03
C GLY A 120 0.78 -15.74 3.34
N SER A 121 0.70 -15.10 2.17
CA SER A 121 -0.53 -14.98 1.39
C SER A 121 -1.07 -16.34 0.93
N LEU A 122 -0.18 -17.23 0.49
CA LEU A 122 -0.54 -18.59 0.10
C LEU A 122 -0.97 -19.42 1.31
N LEU A 123 -0.34 -19.22 2.48
CA LEU A 123 -0.67 -19.97 3.69
C LEU A 123 -2.07 -19.63 4.22
N ILE A 124 -2.45 -18.35 4.25
CA ILE A 124 -3.82 -17.94 4.66
C ILE A 124 -4.85 -18.56 3.71
N ASN A 125 -4.57 -18.58 2.40
CA ASN A 125 -5.47 -19.11 1.39
C ASN A 125 -5.42 -20.64 1.23
N ALA A 126 -4.49 -21.33 1.91
CA ALA A 126 -4.41 -22.78 1.88
C ALA A 126 -5.70 -23.44 2.40
N GLY A 127 -6.42 -22.75 3.30
CA GLY A 127 -7.72 -23.18 3.82
C GLY A 127 -8.76 -23.46 2.74
N TRP A 128 -8.74 -22.72 1.62
CA TRP A 128 -9.62 -23.00 0.48
C TRP A 128 -9.37 -24.35 -0.17
N VAL A 129 -8.12 -24.82 -0.17
CA VAL A 129 -7.72 -26.10 -0.75
C VAL A 129 -7.95 -27.25 0.23
N THR A 130 -7.74 -27.01 1.53
CA THR A 130 -7.92 -28.02 2.58
C THR A 130 -9.36 -28.15 3.07
N GLY A 131 -10.26 -27.24 2.66
CA GLY A 131 -11.68 -27.23 3.05
C GLY A 131 -12.00 -26.46 4.34
N ASP A 132 -10.99 -25.85 4.96
CA ASP A 132 -11.07 -25.12 6.23
C ASP A 132 -10.63 -23.66 6.02
N ALA A 133 -11.32 -22.92 5.14
CA ALA A 133 -11.04 -21.50 4.98
C ALA A 133 -11.38 -20.73 6.28
N PRO A 134 -10.63 -19.67 6.63
CA PRO A 134 -10.95 -18.85 7.81
C PRO A 134 -12.37 -18.29 7.75
N ASN A 135 -13.15 -18.43 8.83
CA ASN A 135 -14.57 -18.07 8.89
C ASN A 135 -14.95 -17.22 10.14
N GLY A 136 -13.96 -16.74 10.90
CA GLY A 136 -14.15 -15.99 12.16
C GLY A 136 -14.20 -14.46 12.02
N GLY A 137 -14.29 -13.93 10.80
CA GLY A 137 -14.14 -12.52 10.46
C GLY A 137 -12.68 -12.03 10.45
N TRP A 138 -12.41 -10.96 9.70
CA TRP A 138 -11.04 -10.45 9.47
C TRP A 138 -10.31 -9.92 10.73
N PHE A 139 -11.01 -9.79 11.85
CA PHE A 139 -10.44 -9.44 13.16
C PHE A 139 -10.55 -10.56 14.21
N GLY A 140 -11.02 -11.74 13.81
CA GLY A 140 -10.90 -12.99 14.54
C GLY A 140 -11.19 -12.94 16.05
N TYR A 141 -12.30 -12.33 16.47
CA TYR A 141 -12.60 -12.15 17.90
C TYR A 141 -12.55 -13.44 18.69
N ALA A 142 -11.74 -13.46 19.75
CA ALA A 142 -11.85 -14.44 20.82
C ALA A 142 -13.10 -14.16 21.68
N PRO A 143 -13.78 -15.18 22.22
CA PRO A 143 -13.41 -16.59 22.16
C PRO A 143 -13.90 -17.30 20.88
N ASN A 144 -14.65 -16.63 19.99
CA ASN A 144 -15.23 -17.24 18.79
C ASN A 144 -14.18 -17.81 17.82
N SER A 145 -12.97 -17.26 17.80
CA SER A 145 -11.82 -17.78 17.06
C SER A 145 -11.04 -18.87 17.80
N GLY A 146 -11.42 -19.23 19.02
CA GLY A 146 -10.82 -20.31 19.81
C GLY A 146 -11.32 -21.70 19.39
N ILE A 147 -10.66 -22.76 19.86
CA ILE A 147 -10.94 -24.14 19.44
C ILE A 147 -12.34 -24.62 19.89
N ASP A 148 -12.84 -24.10 21.01
CA ASP A 148 -14.13 -24.50 21.59
C ASP A 148 -15.32 -24.09 20.71
N TYR A 149 -15.21 -22.93 20.03
CA TYR A 149 -16.26 -22.39 19.16
C TYR A 149 -15.97 -22.58 17.68
N ASN A 150 -14.68 -22.73 17.32
CA ASN A 150 -14.22 -22.86 15.94
C ASN A 150 -13.11 -23.92 15.84
N PRO A 151 -13.49 -25.20 15.78
CA PRO A 151 -12.56 -26.33 15.89
C PRO A 151 -11.74 -26.58 14.62
N GLY A 152 -12.17 -26.07 13.46
CA GLY A 152 -11.46 -26.22 12.18
C GLY A 152 -10.13 -25.47 12.16
N LEU A 153 -9.24 -25.79 11.21
CA LEU A 153 -7.91 -25.19 11.14
C LEU A 153 -7.88 -23.78 10.54
N GLY A 154 -8.98 -23.29 9.98
CA GLY A 154 -9.05 -22.01 9.27
C GLY A 154 -8.52 -20.82 10.06
N MET A 155 -8.97 -20.64 11.31
CA MET A 155 -8.45 -19.54 12.13
C MET A 155 -6.98 -19.73 12.55
N THR A 156 -6.47 -20.95 12.53
CA THR A 156 -5.03 -21.22 12.75
C THR A 156 -4.21 -20.84 11.50
N TYR A 157 -4.68 -21.17 10.29
CA TYR A 157 -4.07 -20.69 9.03
C TYR A 157 -3.99 -19.17 9.00
N TRP A 158 -5.09 -18.52 9.39
CA TRP A 158 -5.21 -17.07 9.45
C TRP A 158 -4.18 -16.46 10.41
N ALA A 159 -4.09 -16.93 11.66
CA ALA A 159 -3.17 -16.39 12.66
C ALA A 159 -1.69 -16.54 12.25
N ILE A 160 -1.29 -17.73 11.78
CA ILE A 160 0.10 -18.00 11.38
C ILE A 160 0.46 -17.22 10.11
N GLY A 161 -0.46 -17.20 9.14
CA GLY A 161 -0.25 -16.45 7.91
C GLY A 161 -0.12 -14.95 8.16
N LEU A 162 -0.97 -14.35 9.00
CA LEU A 162 -0.84 -12.93 9.40
C LEU A 162 0.48 -12.64 10.11
N ASN A 163 0.98 -13.56 10.95
CA ASN A 163 2.29 -13.41 11.58
C ASN A 163 3.43 -13.35 10.54
N LEU A 164 3.39 -14.22 9.52
CA LEU A 164 4.36 -14.17 8.41
C LEU A 164 4.25 -12.85 7.64
N LEU A 165 3.03 -12.41 7.32
CA LEU A 165 2.81 -11.11 6.67
C LEU A 165 3.33 -9.95 7.53
N GLY A 166 3.21 -10.03 8.86
CA GLY A 166 3.77 -9.08 9.80
C GLY A 166 5.29 -8.96 9.71
N VAL A 167 5.99 -10.10 9.64
CA VAL A 167 7.45 -10.12 9.45
C VAL A 167 7.84 -9.47 8.12
N ALA A 168 7.11 -9.78 7.04
CA ALA A 168 7.33 -9.16 5.73
C ALA A 168 7.18 -7.63 5.80
N SER A 169 6.09 -7.15 6.39
CA SER A 169 5.80 -5.72 6.50
C SER A 169 6.83 -4.98 7.37
N ILE A 170 7.25 -5.55 8.51
CA ILE A 170 8.29 -4.93 9.37
C ILE A 170 9.62 -4.79 8.62
N ALA A 171 10.04 -5.84 7.90
CA ALA A 171 11.26 -5.82 7.11
C ALA A 171 11.21 -4.73 6.02
N ALA A 172 10.10 -4.62 5.29
CA ALA A 172 9.90 -3.59 4.29
C ALA A 172 9.85 -2.17 4.89
N GLY A 173 9.13 -1.98 6.00
CA GLY A 173 9.00 -0.69 6.69
C GLY A 173 10.34 -0.17 7.20
N LEU A 174 11.14 -1.01 7.86
CA LEU A 174 12.50 -0.65 8.29
C LEU A 174 13.38 -0.25 7.10
N ASN A 175 13.29 -0.98 6.00
CA ASN A 175 14.06 -0.69 4.80
C ASN A 175 13.72 0.69 4.22
N PHE A 176 12.43 1.03 4.09
CA PHE A 176 12.02 2.35 3.58
C PHE A 176 12.35 3.50 4.54
N ILE A 177 12.27 3.30 5.86
CA ILE A 177 12.72 4.31 6.83
C ILE A 177 14.20 4.64 6.59
N VAL A 178 15.06 3.62 6.56
CA VAL A 178 16.51 3.84 6.37
C VAL A 178 16.80 4.42 5.00
N THR A 179 16.12 3.95 3.95
CA THR A 179 16.25 4.48 2.58
C THR A 179 15.94 5.97 2.54
N ILE A 180 14.76 6.36 3.03
CA ILE A 180 14.30 7.77 2.99
C ILE A 180 15.18 8.64 3.87
N LEU A 181 15.67 8.14 5.02
CA LEU A 181 16.45 8.96 5.95
C LEU A 181 17.91 9.16 5.53
N ASN A 182 18.54 8.14 4.94
CA ASN A 182 19.98 8.09 4.75
C ASN A 182 20.44 8.12 3.28
N MET A 183 19.56 7.88 2.30
CA MET A 183 19.95 7.75 0.88
C MET A 183 19.44 8.87 -0.02
N ARG A 184 18.92 9.97 0.55
CA ARG A 184 18.47 11.12 -0.25
C ARG A 184 19.63 11.74 -1.01
N ALA A 185 19.32 12.22 -2.21
CA ALA A 185 20.17 13.07 -3.02
C ALA A 185 20.73 14.25 -2.22
N PRO A 186 21.99 14.66 -2.46
CA PRO A 186 22.56 15.81 -1.77
C PRO A 186 21.72 17.08 -1.99
N GLY A 187 21.60 17.89 -0.95
CA GLY A 187 20.77 19.10 -0.93
C GLY A 187 19.28 18.87 -0.62
N MET A 188 18.78 17.62 -0.69
CA MET A 188 17.40 17.26 -0.34
C MET A 188 17.21 17.14 1.19
N SER A 189 16.79 18.25 1.81
CA SER A 189 16.35 18.25 3.21
C SER A 189 14.96 17.58 3.37
N MET A 190 14.57 17.28 4.61
CA MET A 190 13.27 16.66 4.90
C MET A 190 12.08 17.46 4.32
N PHE A 191 12.12 18.79 4.39
CA PHE A 191 11.05 19.65 3.84
C PHE A 191 11.15 19.90 2.32
N LYS A 192 12.08 19.23 1.63
CA LYS A 192 12.14 19.18 0.16
C LYS A 192 11.63 17.84 -0.40
N LEU A 193 11.33 16.86 0.45
CA LEU A 193 10.77 15.57 0.01
C LEU A 193 9.40 15.76 -0.69
N PRO A 194 9.11 15.00 -1.76
CA PRO A 194 7.75 14.85 -2.28
C PRO A 194 6.78 14.36 -1.19
N VAL A 195 5.49 14.69 -1.33
CA VAL A 195 4.50 14.31 -0.31
C VAL A 195 4.26 12.82 -0.31
N PHE A 196 4.31 12.16 -1.47
CA PHE A 196 4.28 10.70 -1.52
C PHE A 196 5.41 10.06 -0.69
N THR A 197 6.62 10.61 -0.77
CA THR A 197 7.76 10.16 0.04
C THR A 197 7.52 10.41 1.54
N TRP A 198 6.98 11.56 1.93
CA TRP A 198 6.59 11.83 3.33
C TRP A 198 5.55 10.85 3.86
N MET A 199 4.48 10.62 3.10
CA MET A 199 3.43 9.69 3.52
C MET A 199 3.96 8.26 3.61
N THR A 200 4.90 7.88 2.74
CA THR A 200 5.58 6.58 2.81
C THR A 200 6.46 6.46 4.05
N LEU A 201 7.21 7.50 4.43
CA LEU A 201 8.00 7.51 5.66
C LEU A 201 7.11 7.33 6.89
N ILE A 202 6.02 8.09 6.98
CA ILE A 202 5.06 8.01 8.09
C ILE A 202 4.42 6.62 8.14
N THR A 203 4.00 6.10 6.98
CA THR A 203 3.42 4.75 6.87
C THR A 203 4.41 3.68 7.32
N SER A 204 5.68 3.81 6.93
CA SER A 204 6.72 2.86 7.31
C SER A 204 7.00 2.87 8.82
N ILE A 205 6.99 4.04 9.46
CA ILE A 205 7.09 4.17 10.93
C ILE A 205 5.90 3.49 11.60
N LEU A 206 4.68 3.74 11.13
CA LEU A 206 3.48 3.09 11.67
C LEU A 206 3.55 1.56 11.53
N ILE A 207 3.99 1.04 10.38
CA ILE A 207 4.16 -0.41 10.17
C ILE A 207 5.11 -1.01 11.22
N VAL A 208 6.29 -0.42 11.40
CA VAL A 208 7.30 -0.96 12.32
C VAL A 208 6.82 -0.95 13.77
N LEU A 209 6.00 0.03 14.16
CA LEU A 209 5.45 0.14 15.51
C LEU A 209 4.17 -0.69 15.73
N ALA A 210 3.31 -0.82 14.73
CA ALA A 210 1.99 -1.46 14.85
C ALA A 210 2.01 -2.97 14.62
N MET A 211 2.78 -3.45 13.64
CA MET A 211 2.80 -4.89 13.32
C MET A 211 3.24 -5.80 14.48
N PRO A 212 4.18 -5.41 15.37
CA PRO A 212 4.50 -6.22 16.55
C PRO A 212 3.30 -6.50 17.46
N ILE A 213 2.33 -5.57 17.54
CA ILE A 213 1.13 -5.72 18.38
C ILE A 213 0.23 -6.82 17.81
N LEU A 214 -0.02 -6.80 16.49
CA LEU A 214 -0.74 -7.89 15.81
C LEU A 214 0.00 -9.22 15.96
N ALA A 215 1.32 -9.21 15.87
CA ALA A 215 2.11 -10.43 16.00
C ALA A 215 1.93 -11.08 17.39
N VAL A 216 1.98 -10.28 18.45
CA VAL A 216 1.74 -10.78 19.82
C VAL A 216 0.32 -11.32 19.97
N ALA A 217 -0.69 -10.61 19.45
CA ALA A 217 -2.08 -11.11 19.45
C ALA A 217 -2.16 -12.46 18.73
N GLY A 218 -1.67 -12.53 17.48
CA GLY A 218 -1.68 -13.74 16.66
C GLY A 218 -0.99 -14.91 17.35
N ILE A 219 0.16 -14.70 17.99
CA ILE A 219 0.86 -15.72 18.77
C ILE A 219 0.02 -16.20 19.96
N GLN A 220 -0.59 -15.28 20.74
CA GLN A 220 -1.44 -15.65 21.88
C GLN A 220 -2.66 -16.47 21.44
N LEU A 221 -3.33 -16.08 20.35
CA LEU A 221 -4.46 -16.84 19.81
C LEU A 221 -4.01 -18.20 19.28
N GLN A 222 -2.87 -18.24 18.59
CA GLN A 222 -2.29 -19.48 18.11
C GLN A 222 -1.97 -20.44 19.26
N THR A 223 -1.38 -19.96 20.35
CA THR A 223 -1.05 -20.81 21.50
C THR A 223 -2.29 -21.25 22.26
N ASP A 224 -3.34 -20.42 22.34
CA ASP A 224 -4.62 -20.81 22.93
C ASP A 224 -5.25 -21.96 22.11
N ARG A 225 -5.16 -21.88 20.78
CA ARG A 225 -5.70 -22.92 19.88
C ARG A 225 -4.88 -24.20 19.85
N LEU A 226 -3.55 -24.13 19.90
CA LEU A 226 -2.66 -25.28 19.64
C LEU A 226 -2.03 -25.91 20.89
N TYR A 227 -1.78 -25.11 21.93
CA TYR A 227 -1.00 -25.53 23.09
C TYR A 227 -1.77 -25.44 24.41
N GLY A 228 -3.07 -25.07 24.36
CA GLY A 228 -3.94 -25.03 25.53
C GLY A 228 -3.60 -23.89 26.50
N THR A 229 -3.00 -22.80 26.02
CA THR A 229 -2.92 -21.57 26.82
C THR A 229 -4.32 -20.97 27.00
N ASN A 230 -4.45 -20.03 27.94
CA ASN A 230 -5.75 -19.45 28.30
C ASN A 230 -5.69 -17.91 28.31
N PHE A 231 -5.10 -17.28 27.29
CA PHE A 231 -5.05 -15.82 27.20
C PHE A 231 -6.45 -15.21 27.08
N PHE A 232 -7.31 -15.83 26.27
CA PHE A 232 -8.65 -15.30 25.96
C PHE A 232 -9.79 -16.22 26.41
N ASN A 233 -9.49 -17.34 27.05
CA ASN A 233 -10.49 -18.29 27.56
C ASN A 233 -10.98 -17.89 28.97
N PRO A 234 -12.24 -17.46 29.14
CA PRO A 234 -12.78 -17.08 30.45
C PRO A 234 -12.77 -18.23 31.47
N LEU A 235 -12.95 -19.47 31.02
CA LEU A 235 -12.96 -20.65 31.91
C LEU A 235 -11.57 -20.93 32.50
N GLY A 236 -10.52 -20.51 31.80
CA GLY A 236 -9.13 -20.56 32.27
C GLY A 236 -8.63 -19.27 32.95
N GLY A 237 -9.51 -18.29 33.16
CA GLY A 237 -9.18 -16.99 33.76
C GLY A 237 -8.69 -15.92 32.78
N GLY A 238 -8.75 -16.18 31.47
CA GLY A 238 -8.42 -15.23 30.40
C GLY A 238 -9.55 -14.21 30.15
N ASP A 239 -9.24 -13.15 29.40
CA ASP A 239 -10.18 -12.06 29.10
C ASP A 239 -10.39 -11.92 27.58
N PRO A 240 -11.59 -12.24 27.05
CA PRO A 240 -11.91 -12.04 25.63
C PRO A 240 -11.86 -10.57 25.18
N VAL A 241 -12.14 -9.61 26.06
CA VAL A 241 -12.11 -8.18 25.73
C VAL A 241 -10.67 -7.71 25.52
N MET A 242 -9.70 -8.37 26.17
CA MET A 242 -8.27 -8.13 25.93
C MET A 242 -7.89 -8.34 24.47
N TRP A 243 -8.43 -9.37 23.79
CA TRP A 243 -8.21 -9.57 22.36
C TRP A 243 -8.60 -8.31 21.57
N GLN A 244 -9.78 -7.76 21.86
CA GLN A 244 -10.29 -6.58 21.15
C GLN A 244 -9.39 -5.37 21.39
N HIS A 245 -8.91 -5.16 22.62
CA HIS A 245 -7.97 -4.08 22.90
C HIS A 245 -6.67 -4.23 22.12
N ILE A 246 -6.03 -5.42 22.13
CA ILE A 246 -4.76 -5.63 21.44
C ILE A 246 -4.96 -5.53 19.93
N PHE A 247 -6.00 -6.17 19.39
CA PHE A 247 -6.30 -6.13 17.96
C PHE A 247 -6.56 -4.70 17.49
N TRP A 248 -7.38 -3.90 18.18
CA TRP A 248 -7.69 -2.55 17.74
C TRP A 248 -6.57 -1.55 18.01
N LEU A 249 -5.76 -1.75 19.06
CA LEU A 249 -4.55 -0.97 19.28
C LEU A 249 -3.58 -1.09 18.10
N PHE A 250 -3.59 -2.22 17.39
CA PHE A 250 -2.99 -2.38 16.08
C PHE A 250 -3.88 -1.83 14.94
N GLY A 251 -5.12 -2.28 14.88
CA GLY A 251 -5.99 -2.16 13.72
C GLY A 251 -6.38 -0.73 13.40
N HIS A 252 -6.42 0.15 14.40
CA HIS A 252 -6.69 1.56 14.13
C HIS A 252 -5.47 2.32 13.57
N PRO A 253 -4.26 2.20 14.11
CA PRO A 253 -3.06 2.63 13.39
C PRO A 253 -2.94 2.03 11.98
N GLU A 254 -3.35 0.76 11.80
CA GLU A 254 -3.35 0.10 10.50
C GLU A 254 -4.23 0.83 9.47
N VAL A 255 -5.44 1.27 9.81
CA VAL A 255 -6.25 1.99 8.81
C VAL A 255 -5.57 3.27 8.30
N TYR A 256 -4.66 3.87 9.08
CA TYR A 256 -3.82 4.97 8.60
C TYR A 256 -2.69 4.51 7.68
N ILE A 257 -2.08 3.35 7.96
CA ILE A 257 -1.15 2.68 7.03
C ILE A 257 -1.81 2.47 5.67
N LEU A 258 -3.10 2.16 5.63
CA LEU A 258 -3.86 1.91 4.40
C LEU A 258 -4.18 3.18 3.60
N ILE A 259 -4.40 4.33 4.25
CA ILE A 259 -4.88 5.55 3.58
C ILE A 259 -3.78 6.57 3.26
N LEU A 260 -2.76 6.68 4.11
CA LEU A 260 -1.69 7.67 3.92
C LEU A 260 -0.97 7.54 2.56
N PRO A 261 -0.69 6.32 2.03
CA PRO A 261 -0.08 6.17 0.71
C PRO A 261 -0.95 6.78 -0.39
N ALA A 262 -2.25 6.49 -0.41
CA ALA A 262 -3.19 7.04 -1.38
C ALA A 262 -3.29 8.56 -1.28
N MET A 263 -3.27 9.11 -0.06
CA MET A 263 -3.20 10.56 0.14
C MET A 263 -1.89 11.15 -0.41
N GLY A 264 -0.77 10.42 -0.32
CA GLY A 264 0.50 10.78 -0.93
C GLY A 264 0.39 10.82 -2.46
N ILE A 265 -0.19 9.78 -3.06
CA ILE A 265 -0.42 9.69 -4.52
C ILE A 265 -1.22 10.88 -5.02
N VAL A 266 -2.37 11.14 -4.40
CA VAL A 266 -3.24 12.26 -4.77
C VAL A 266 -2.52 13.61 -4.61
N SER A 267 -1.62 13.72 -3.63
CA SER A 267 -0.79 14.92 -3.43
C SER A 267 0.26 15.16 -4.51
N GLU A 268 0.59 14.16 -5.35
CA GLU A 268 1.47 14.31 -6.52
C GLU A 268 0.66 14.54 -7.81
N VAL A 269 -0.45 13.82 -7.96
CA VAL A 269 -1.32 13.85 -9.14
C VAL A 269 -2.01 15.21 -9.30
N LEU A 270 -2.62 15.71 -8.23
CA LEU A 270 -3.35 16.98 -8.26
C LEU A 270 -2.49 18.18 -8.70
N PRO A 271 -1.30 18.44 -8.12
CA PRO A 271 -0.49 19.56 -8.56
C PRO A 271 0.04 19.41 -9.98
N THR A 272 0.34 18.19 -10.44
CA THR A 272 0.80 17.93 -11.81
C THR A 272 -0.29 18.28 -12.83
N PHE A 273 -1.52 17.80 -12.64
CA PHE A 273 -2.60 18.05 -13.59
C PHE A 273 -3.37 19.35 -13.36
N SER A 274 -3.12 20.05 -12.25
CA SER A 274 -3.60 21.43 -12.04
C SER A 274 -2.59 22.50 -12.47
N ARG A 275 -1.35 22.10 -12.85
CA ARG A 275 -0.25 22.99 -13.23
C ARG A 275 0.07 24.05 -12.17
N LYS A 276 -0.03 23.66 -10.89
CA LYS A 276 0.16 24.51 -9.71
C LYS A 276 0.82 23.74 -8.58
N PRO A 277 1.74 24.33 -7.79
CA PRO A 277 2.38 23.62 -6.70
C PRO A 277 1.32 23.16 -5.69
N LEU A 278 1.68 22.17 -4.88
CA LEU A 278 0.81 21.75 -3.79
C LEU A 278 0.60 22.93 -2.82
N PHE A 279 -0.65 23.32 -2.63
CA PHE A 279 -1.01 24.39 -1.72
C PHE A 279 -0.79 23.94 -0.27
N GLY A 280 -0.08 24.75 0.52
CA GLY A 280 0.16 24.52 1.94
C GLY A 280 0.85 23.19 2.25
N TYR A 281 1.91 22.86 1.51
CA TYR A 281 2.73 21.66 1.71
C TYR A 281 3.08 21.37 3.19
N PRO A 282 3.56 22.33 4.01
CA PRO A 282 3.83 22.05 5.41
C PRO A 282 2.60 21.55 6.17
N PHE A 283 1.42 22.12 5.92
CA PHE A 283 0.17 21.68 6.55
C PHE A 283 -0.21 20.26 6.15
N VAL A 284 0.00 19.88 4.89
CA VAL A 284 -0.28 18.50 4.40
C VAL A 284 0.66 17.49 5.07
N VAL A 285 1.94 17.83 5.22
CA VAL A 285 2.95 17.01 5.90
C VAL A 285 2.64 16.88 7.39
N PHE A 286 2.46 18.00 8.09
CA PHE A 286 2.14 18.00 9.52
C PHE A 286 0.82 17.32 9.83
N ALA A 287 -0.20 17.48 8.99
CA ALA A 287 -1.45 16.74 9.13
C ALA A 287 -1.22 15.22 9.08
N GLY A 288 -0.36 14.72 8.18
CA GLY A 288 0.01 13.31 8.14
C GLY A 288 0.73 12.84 9.41
N ILE A 289 1.64 13.66 9.95
CA ILE A 289 2.35 13.36 11.20
C ILE A 289 1.37 13.29 12.38
N VAL A 290 0.46 14.26 12.47
CA VAL A 290 -0.58 14.31 13.52
C VAL A 290 -1.52 13.11 13.41
N ILE A 291 -1.96 12.74 12.21
CA ILE A 291 -2.78 11.54 11.98
C ILE A 291 -2.06 10.28 12.51
N ALA A 292 -0.79 10.11 12.17
CA ALA A 292 -0.02 8.95 12.61
C ALA A 292 0.18 8.92 14.13
N PHE A 293 0.47 10.07 14.76
CA PHE A 293 0.60 10.15 16.21
C PHE A 293 -0.73 9.90 16.92
N MET A 294 -1.80 10.56 16.46
CA MET A 294 -3.13 10.44 17.07
C MET A 294 -3.76 9.06 16.88
N GLY A 295 -3.37 8.31 15.84
CA GLY A 295 -3.90 6.97 15.58
C GLY A 295 -3.70 5.97 16.73
N TRP A 296 -2.74 6.24 17.61
CA TRP A 296 -2.48 5.46 18.82
C TRP A 296 -3.41 5.80 20.00
N PHE A 297 -4.27 6.82 19.90
CA PHE A 297 -5.10 7.32 21.00
C PHE A 297 -6.60 7.20 20.73
N VAL A 298 -6.98 6.39 19.74
CA VAL A 298 -8.37 6.34 19.24
C VAL A 298 -8.93 4.93 19.10
N TRP A 299 -8.13 3.88 19.27
CA TRP A 299 -8.52 2.50 18.97
C TRP A 299 -9.81 2.02 19.65
N SER A 300 -10.08 2.50 20.86
CA SER A 300 -11.23 2.05 21.63
C SER A 300 -12.58 2.52 21.06
N HIS A 301 -12.62 3.38 20.05
CA HIS A 301 -13.90 3.67 19.37
C HIS A 301 -14.48 2.46 18.64
N HIS A 302 -13.68 1.41 18.37
CA HIS A 302 -14.18 0.12 17.87
C HIS A 302 -14.88 -0.71 18.95
N MET A 303 -14.87 -0.22 20.20
CA MET A 303 -15.26 -0.97 21.40
C MET A 303 -16.34 -0.24 22.22
N PHE A 304 -16.99 0.80 21.68
CA PHE A 304 -17.94 1.60 22.46
C PHE A 304 -19.11 0.81 23.04
N THR A 305 -19.47 -0.31 22.40
CA THR A 305 -20.58 -1.20 22.80
C THR A 305 -20.17 -2.38 23.67
N VAL A 306 -18.89 -2.50 24.08
CA VAL A 306 -18.43 -3.63 24.91
C VAL A 306 -18.54 -3.37 26.43
N GLY A 307 -19.00 -2.17 26.81
CA GLY A 307 -19.28 -1.84 28.22
C GLY A 307 -18.10 -1.24 29.01
N LEU A 308 -17.16 -0.55 28.35
CA LEU A 308 -16.00 0.10 29.01
C LEU A 308 -16.36 1.23 30.00
N GLY A 309 -17.58 1.75 29.90
CA GLY A 309 -18.12 2.79 30.76
C GLY A 309 -17.91 4.23 30.22
N PRO A 310 -18.61 5.22 30.80
CA PRO A 310 -18.70 6.57 30.24
C PRO A 310 -17.36 7.31 30.16
N ALA A 311 -16.49 7.15 31.16
CA ALA A 311 -15.21 7.86 31.21
C ALA A 311 -14.28 7.46 30.04
N ALA A 312 -14.14 6.15 29.80
CA ALA A 312 -13.36 5.65 28.66
C ALA A 312 -13.99 6.09 27.34
N ASN A 313 -15.31 5.90 27.18
CA ASN A 313 -16.01 6.28 25.96
C ASN A 313 -15.84 7.77 25.64
N SER A 314 -16.03 8.66 26.63
CA SER A 314 -15.85 10.11 26.44
C SER A 314 -14.43 10.50 26.04
N ALA A 315 -13.40 9.89 26.64
CA ALA A 315 -12.01 10.18 26.27
C ALA A 315 -11.74 9.83 24.81
N PHE A 316 -12.18 8.65 24.37
CA PHE A 316 -11.99 8.18 23.01
C PHE A 316 -12.88 8.88 21.98
N THR A 317 -14.05 9.38 22.37
CA THR A 317 -14.88 10.28 21.54
C THR A 317 -14.10 11.55 21.19
N ILE A 318 -13.55 12.22 22.20
CA ILE A 318 -12.83 13.49 22.01
C ILE A 318 -11.61 13.27 21.11
N SER A 319 -10.78 12.27 21.40
CA SER A 319 -9.60 11.99 20.59
C SER A 319 -9.96 11.60 19.14
N THR A 320 -11.01 10.81 18.94
CA THR A 320 -11.45 10.39 17.60
C THR A 320 -11.98 11.57 16.79
N MET A 321 -12.81 12.43 17.38
CA MET A 321 -13.32 13.63 16.72
C MET A 321 -12.19 14.59 16.31
N LEU A 322 -11.14 14.71 17.13
CA LEU A 322 -9.98 15.55 16.82
C LEU A 322 -9.22 15.11 15.56
N ILE A 323 -9.24 13.82 15.19
CA ILE A 323 -8.62 13.35 13.94
C ILE A 323 -9.33 13.89 12.69
N GLY A 324 -10.60 14.29 12.81
CA GLY A 324 -11.31 14.96 11.72
C GLY A 324 -10.61 16.25 11.26
N VAL A 325 -9.91 16.95 12.16
CA VAL A 325 -9.25 18.23 11.88
C VAL A 325 -8.06 18.09 10.91
N PRO A 326 -7.00 17.32 11.19
CA PRO A 326 -5.87 17.16 10.26
C PRO A 326 -6.31 16.57 8.92
N THR A 327 -7.31 15.67 8.94
CA THR A 327 -7.88 15.12 7.71
C THR A 327 -8.57 16.19 6.86
N GLY A 328 -9.40 17.04 7.49
CA GLY A 328 -10.05 18.17 6.84
C GLY A 328 -9.05 19.17 6.24
N ILE A 329 -7.96 19.46 6.95
CA ILE A 329 -6.87 20.30 6.44
C ILE A 329 -6.38 19.77 5.09
N LYS A 330 -6.04 18.48 4.99
CA LYS A 330 -5.57 17.89 3.73
C LYS A 330 -6.59 18.03 2.59
N ILE A 331 -7.88 17.80 2.87
CA ILE A 331 -8.96 17.96 1.89
C ILE A 331 -9.01 19.40 1.35
N PHE A 332 -8.98 20.41 2.23
CA PHE A 332 -9.00 21.81 1.80
C PHE A 332 -7.74 22.20 1.05
N ASN A 333 -6.56 21.70 1.45
CA ASN A 333 -5.31 21.92 0.74
C ASN A 333 -5.34 21.34 -0.69
N TRP A 334 -5.93 20.16 -0.89
CA TRP A 334 -6.11 19.57 -2.22
C TRP A 334 -7.08 20.38 -3.09
N ILE A 335 -8.21 20.83 -2.53
CA ILE A 335 -9.14 21.73 -3.23
C ILE A 335 -8.45 23.04 -3.63
N ALA A 336 -7.70 23.65 -2.71
CA ALA A 336 -6.95 24.88 -2.98
C ALA A 336 -5.82 24.70 -4.00
N THR A 337 -5.24 23.50 -4.09
CA THR A 337 -4.25 23.15 -5.12
C THR A 337 -4.88 23.23 -6.52
N MET A 338 -6.08 22.65 -6.68
CA MET A 338 -6.85 22.69 -7.93
C MET A 338 -7.42 24.08 -8.25
N TRP A 339 -7.81 24.84 -7.22
CA TRP A 339 -8.42 26.16 -7.38
C TRP A 339 -7.52 27.12 -8.19
N ARG A 340 -8.08 27.75 -9.22
CA ARG A 340 -7.34 28.61 -10.18
C ARG A 340 -6.19 27.90 -10.94
N GLY A 341 -6.14 26.57 -10.94
CA GLY A 341 -5.23 25.80 -11.78
C GLY A 341 -5.75 25.63 -13.22
N ASN A 342 -4.87 25.21 -14.12
CA ASN A 342 -5.25 24.77 -15.46
C ASN A 342 -5.46 23.25 -15.45
N ILE A 343 -6.68 22.85 -15.10
CA ILE A 343 -7.00 21.45 -14.78
C ILE A 343 -7.12 20.60 -16.05
N ARG A 344 -6.29 19.56 -16.16
CA ARG A 344 -6.41 18.52 -17.17
C ARG A 344 -7.19 17.32 -16.62
N LEU A 345 -8.42 17.14 -17.06
CA LEU A 345 -9.30 16.03 -16.65
C LEU A 345 -8.96 14.74 -17.40
N ASN A 346 -7.83 14.15 -17.04
CA ASN A 346 -7.40 12.83 -17.49
C ASN A 346 -7.80 11.76 -16.45
N THR A 347 -7.58 10.48 -16.73
CA THR A 347 -8.06 9.37 -15.89
C THR A 347 -7.47 9.44 -14.48
N ALA A 348 -6.16 9.70 -14.35
CA ALA A 348 -5.53 9.86 -13.04
C ALA A 348 -6.15 11.02 -12.24
N MET A 349 -6.36 12.18 -12.87
CA MET A 349 -7.01 13.32 -12.23
C MET A 349 -8.45 13.00 -11.79
N LEU A 350 -9.21 12.28 -12.62
CA LEU A 350 -10.59 11.88 -12.31
C LEU A 350 -10.66 10.94 -11.10
N PHE A 351 -9.78 9.94 -11.01
CA PHE A 351 -9.67 9.10 -9.82
C PHE A 351 -9.24 9.88 -8.57
N SER A 352 -8.32 10.84 -8.70
CA SER A 352 -7.93 11.73 -7.59
C SER A 352 -9.08 12.63 -7.10
N ILE A 353 -9.91 13.15 -8.01
CA ILE A 353 -11.10 13.93 -7.63
C ILE A 353 -12.14 13.02 -6.96
N SER A 354 -12.35 11.81 -7.50
CA SER A 354 -13.23 10.82 -6.87
C SER A 354 -12.75 10.41 -5.48
N PHE A 355 -11.44 10.27 -5.27
CA PHE A 355 -10.86 10.07 -3.95
C PHE A 355 -11.31 11.16 -2.97
N ILE A 356 -11.14 12.44 -3.32
CA ILE A 356 -11.52 13.55 -2.43
C ILE A 356 -13.02 13.48 -2.10
N ALA A 357 -13.87 13.25 -3.11
CA ALA A 357 -15.31 13.21 -2.94
C ALA A 357 -15.76 12.04 -2.06
N MET A 358 -15.34 10.81 -2.40
CA MET A 358 -15.78 9.61 -1.67
C MET A 358 -15.19 9.57 -0.26
N PHE A 359 -13.93 9.96 -0.10
CA PHE A 359 -13.30 10.02 1.21
C PHE A 359 -13.96 11.08 2.11
N THR A 360 -14.43 12.20 1.55
CA THR A 360 -15.20 13.20 2.32
C THR A 360 -16.54 12.63 2.79
N ILE A 361 -17.29 11.94 1.92
CA ILE A 361 -18.56 11.28 2.30
C ILE A 361 -18.31 10.24 3.39
N GLY A 362 -17.28 9.40 3.23
CA GLY A 362 -16.90 8.41 4.24
C GLY A 362 -16.44 9.06 5.56
N GLY A 363 -15.67 10.14 5.49
CA GLY A 363 -15.22 10.88 6.67
C GLY A 363 -16.39 11.46 7.48
N LEU A 364 -17.44 11.96 6.81
CA LEU A 364 -18.64 12.46 7.47
C LEU A 364 -19.38 11.36 8.23
N SER A 365 -19.55 10.16 7.64
CA SER A 365 -20.13 9.02 8.38
C SER A 365 -19.20 8.51 9.49
N GLY A 366 -17.88 8.65 9.34
CA GLY A 366 -16.92 8.29 10.39
C GLY A 366 -17.01 9.18 11.64
N ILE A 367 -17.26 10.48 11.45
CA ILE A 367 -17.49 11.40 12.57
C ILE A 367 -18.77 11.02 13.34
N MET A 368 -19.77 10.43 12.67
CA MET A 368 -20.96 9.91 13.35
C MET A 368 -20.62 8.74 14.28
N HIS A 369 -19.78 7.79 13.82
CA HIS A 369 -19.30 6.68 14.65
C HIS A 369 -18.42 7.13 15.83
N ALA A 370 -17.78 8.30 15.75
CA ALA A 370 -17.01 8.83 16.88
C ALA A 370 -17.90 9.15 18.10
N ALA A 371 -19.22 9.32 17.91
CA ALA A 371 -20.19 9.57 18.97
C ALA A 371 -20.77 8.24 19.51
N PRO A 372 -20.50 7.84 20.76
CA PRO A 372 -20.88 6.53 21.29
C PRO A 372 -22.40 6.27 21.31
N THR A 373 -23.20 7.32 21.44
CA THR A 373 -24.66 7.21 21.42
C THR A 373 -25.22 6.91 20.02
N VAL A 374 -24.58 7.45 18.99
CA VAL A 374 -24.92 7.18 17.58
C VAL A 374 -24.35 5.81 17.20
N ASP A 375 -23.11 5.55 17.58
CA ASP A 375 -22.45 4.27 17.35
C ASP A 375 -23.23 3.11 17.98
N ALA A 376 -23.76 3.25 19.19
CA ALA A 376 -24.58 2.20 19.82
C ALA A 376 -25.79 1.75 18.98
N GLN A 377 -26.31 2.59 18.07
CA GLN A 377 -27.37 2.21 17.14
C GLN A 377 -26.82 1.61 15.83
N GLN A 378 -25.68 2.11 15.36
CA GLN A 378 -25.11 1.78 14.05
C GLN A 378 -24.07 0.65 14.10
N GLN A 379 -23.58 0.32 15.29
CA GLN A 379 -22.51 -0.64 15.49
C GLN A 379 -22.93 -2.00 14.96
N ASP A 380 -22.04 -2.59 14.17
CA ASP A 380 -22.26 -3.87 13.48
C ASP A 380 -23.52 -3.95 12.58
N THR A 381 -24.06 -2.81 12.12
CA THR A 381 -25.01 -2.79 10.99
C THR A 381 -24.29 -2.57 9.66
N TYR A 382 -25.02 -2.61 8.54
CA TYR A 382 -24.45 -2.23 7.24
C TYR A 382 -23.97 -0.77 7.16
N PHE A 383 -24.30 0.09 8.13
CA PHE A 383 -23.84 1.48 8.15
C PHE A 383 -22.31 1.54 8.31
N ILE A 384 -21.75 0.75 9.23
CA ILE A 384 -20.29 0.67 9.41
C ILE A 384 -19.59 0.06 8.18
N VAL A 385 -20.25 -0.90 7.52
CA VAL A 385 -19.74 -1.50 6.28
C VAL A 385 -19.67 -0.43 5.19
N ALA A 386 -20.74 0.35 5.02
CA ALA A 386 -20.78 1.42 4.04
C ALA A 386 -19.72 2.50 4.34
N HIS A 387 -19.66 2.98 5.58
CA HIS A 387 -18.65 3.94 6.04
C HIS A 387 -17.23 3.48 5.68
N PHE A 388 -16.86 2.27 6.09
CA PHE A 388 -15.51 1.74 5.88
C PHE A 388 -15.17 1.58 4.39
N HIS A 389 -16.14 1.19 3.55
CA HIS A 389 -15.90 1.09 2.11
C HIS A 389 -15.78 2.46 1.43
N TYR A 390 -16.47 3.50 1.90
CA TYR A 390 -16.24 4.87 1.41
C TYR A 390 -14.84 5.38 1.71
N VAL A 391 -14.28 5.08 2.88
CA VAL A 391 -12.92 5.51 3.21
C VAL A 391 -11.85 4.62 2.59
N LEU A 392 -12.02 3.30 2.54
CA LEU A 392 -10.99 2.38 2.07
C LEU A 392 -11.06 2.12 0.56
N VAL A 393 -12.24 1.84 0.01
CA VAL A 393 -12.40 1.64 -1.44
C VAL A 393 -12.47 3.02 -2.12
N GLY A 394 -13.39 3.87 -1.68
CA GLY A 394 -13.54 5.23 -2.21
C GLY A 394 -12.30 6.11 -1.99
N GLY A 395 -11.57 5.91 -0.90
CA GLY A 395 -10.25 6.50 -0.66
C GLY A 395 -9.13 5.64 -1.24
N SER A 396 -8.55 4.74 -0.42
CA SER A 396 -7.31 4.04 -0.77
C SER A 396 -7.30 3.39 -2.16
N LEU A 397 -8.33 2.62 -2.52
CA LEU A 397 -8.35 1.92 -3.81
C LEU A 397 -8.44 2.89 -5.00
N LEU A 398 -9.36 3.88 -4.98
CA LEU A 398 -9.44 4.88 -6.05
C LEU A 398 -8.16 5.72 -6.16
N GLY A 399 -7.53 6.06 -5.02
CA GLY A 399 -6.23 6.72 -5.00
C GLY A 399 -5.12 5.85 -5.60
N ILE A 400 -5.14 4.54 -5.35
CA ILE A 400 -4.22 3.58 -6.00
C ILE A 400 -4.46 3.54 -7.51
N PHE A 401 -5.70 3.47 -7.99
CA PHE A 401 -5.98 3.56 -9.44
C PHE A 401 -5.48 4.86 -10.04
N SER A 402 -5.64 6.00 -9.34
CA SER A 402 -5.03 7.26 -9.74
C SER A 402 -3.51 7.14 -9.94
N GLY A 403 -2.82 6.50 -9.00
CA GLY A 403 -1.39 6.25 -9.08
C GLY A 403 -1.00 5.31 -10.21
N ILE A 404 -1.79 4.26 -10.45
CA ILE A 404 -1.57 3.32 -11.57
C ILE A 404 -1.58 4.11 -12.88
N TYR A 405 -2.63 4.87 -13.18
CA TYR A 405 -2.71 5.65 -14.43
C TYR A 405 -1.62 6.73 -14.52
N TYR A 406 -1.25 7.34 -13.40
CA TYR A 406 -0.22 8.39 -13.35
C TYR A 406 1.17 7.84 -13.66
N TRP A 407 1.63 6.80 -12.96
CA TRP A 407 2.99 6.27 -13.13
C TRP A 407 3.09 5.09 -14.12
N TRP A 408 1.99 4.63 -14.72
CA TRP A 408 2.04 3.56 -15.74
C TRP A 408 3.11 3.78 -16.83
N PRO A 409 3.26 5.00 -17.40
CA PRO A 409 4.29 5.22 -18.40
C PRO A 409 5.70 5.08 -17.84
N LYS A 410 5.92 5.43 -16.56
CA LYS A 410 7.20 5.25 -15.88
C LYS A 410 7.51 3.77 -15.66
N PHE A 411 6.52 2.97 -15.30
CA PHE A 411 6.70 1.53 -15.04
C PHE A 411 6.93 0.72 -16.32
N THR A 412 6.31 1.13 -17.42
CA THR A 412 6.25 0.31 -18.64
C THR A 412 6.90 0.93 -19.87
N GLY A 413 7.02 2.25 -19.95
CA GLY A 413 7.49 2.97 -21.13
C GLY A 413 6.41 3.23 -22.19
N TRP A 414 5.13 2.96 -21.90
CA TRP A 414 4.02 3.28 -22.80
C TRP A 414 2.78 3.78 -22.06
N TYR A 415 1.86 4.42 -22.79
CA TYR A 415 0.62 4.95 -22.23
C TYR A 415 -0.49 3.90 -22.09
N LEU A 416 -1.33 4.06 -21.06
CA LEU A 416 -2.67 3.48 -21.04
C LEU A 416 -3.61 4.24 -21.98
N ASN A 417 -4.61 3.55 -22.53
CA ASN A 417 -5.59 4.16 -23.43
C ASN A 417 -6.56 4.99 -22.62
N GLU A 418 -6.67 6.27 -22.95
CA GLU A 418 -7.39 7.19 -22.08
C GLU A 418 -8.91 7.14 -22.19
N LYS A 419 -9.44 6.68 -23.33
CA LYS A 419 -10.88 6.45 -23.46
C LYS A 419 -11.33 5.26 -22.61
N LEU A 420 -10.53 4.18 -22.63
CA LEU A 420 -10.76 3.03 -21.76
C LEU A 420 -10.52 3.38 -20.29
N GLY A 421 -9.55 4.26 -20.01
CA GLY A 421 -9.30 4.79 -18.66
C GLY A 421 -10.51 5.52 -18.09
N ILE A 422 -11.09 6.44 -18.85
CA ILE A 422 -12.30 7.18 -18.46
C ILE A 422 -13.49 6.23 -18.31
N ALA A 423 -13.64 5.23 -19.19
CA ALA A 423 -14.69 4.22 -19.04
C ALA A 423 -14.53 3.37 -17.77
N ASN A 424 -13.30 2.94 -17.46
CA ASN A 424 -12.97 2.26 -16.21
C ASN A 424 -13.32 3.14 -15.00
N TRP A 425 -12.88 4.40 -14.99
CA TRP A 425 -13.21 5.36 -13.94
C TRP A 425 -14.72 5.53 -13.76
N ALA A 426 -15.46 5.77 -14.84
CA ALA A 426 -16.90 6.03 -14.78
C ALA A 426 -17.66 4.83 -14.19
N LEU A 427 -17.35 3.61 -14.65
CA LEU A 427 -17.95 2.38 -14.13
C LEU A 427 -17.59 2.16 -12.66
N MET A 428 -16.32 2.35 -12.27
CA MET A 428 -15.92 2.20 -10.88
C MET A 428 -16.60 3.22 -9.98
N PHE A 429 -16.65 4.50 -10.37
CA PHE A 429 -17.26 5.57 -9.61
C PHE A 429 -18.77 5.38 -9.41
N ILE A 430 -19.48 5.05 -10.51
CA ILE A 430 -20.92 4.82 -10.49
C ILE A 430 -21.24 3.54 -9.73
N GLY A 431 -20.58 2.42 -10.07
CA GLY A 431 -20.77 1.13 -9.42
C GLY A 431 -20.50 1.19 -7.91
N PHE A 432 -19.45 1.90 -7.50
CA PHE A 432 -19.12 2.12 -6.10
C PHE A 432 -20.27 2.81 -5.34
N ASN A 433 -20.80 3.93 -5.84
CA ASN A 433 -21.88 4.63 -5.16
C ASN A 433 -23.17 3.80 -5.16
N ILE A 434 -23.51 3.13 -6.26
CA ILE A 434 -24.68 2.23 -6.31
C ILE A 434 -24.53 1.07 -5.31
N GLN A 435 -23.32 0.55 -5.12
CA GLN A 435 -23.05 -0.56 -4.20
C GLN A 435 -23.15 -0.14 -2.73
N PHE A 436 -22.55 0.99 -2.36
CA PHE A 436 -22.32 1.32 -0.95
C PHE A 436 -23.18 2.47 -0.41
N ALA A 437 -23.66 3.40 -1.24
CA ALA A 437 -24.57 4.45 -0.76
C ALA A 437 -25.86 3.86 -0.14
N PRO A 438 -26.53 2.88 -0.78
CA PRO A 438 -27.75 2.30 -0.21
C PRO A 438 -27.48 1.50 1.08
N LEU A 439 -26.25 1.05 1.32
CA LEU A 439 -25.90 0.31 2.52
C LEU A 439 -25.85 1.20 3.78
N HIS A 440 -25.62 2.50 3.64
CA HIS A 440 -25.85 3.42 4.76
C HIS A 440 -27.33 3.41 5.16
N TRP A 441 -28.25 3.44 4.20
CA TRP A 441 -29.68 3.42 4.50
C TRP A 441 -30.11 2.12 5.18
N VAL A 442 -29.76 0.96 4.61
CA VAL A 442 -30.17 -0.34 5.17
C VAL A 442 -29.53 -0.59 6.55
N GLY A 443 -28.35 -0.02 6.79
CA GLY A 443 -27.71 -0.05 8.11
C GLY A 443 -28.44 0.78 9.16
N LEU A 444 -28.96 1.95 8.78
CA LEU A 444 -29.83 2.75 9.66
C LEU A 444 -31.18 2.06 9.91
N ASP A 445 -31.69 1.37 8.91
CA ASP A 445 -32.90 0.54 8.98
C ASP A 445 -32.69 -0.77 9.77
N GLY A 446 -31.50 -0.97 10.33
CA GLY A 446 -31.23 -2.01 11.31
C GLY A 446 -30.73 -3.34 10.73
N MET A 447 -30.36 -3.41 9.44
CA MET A 447 -29.78 -4.64 8.87
C MET A 447 -28.39 -4.91 9.45
N PRO A 448 -28.21 -6.00 10.22
CA PRO A 448 -26.90 -6.36 10.76
C PRO A 448 -25.94 -6.79 9.64
N ARG A 449 -24.65 -6.54 9.82
CA ARG A 449 -23.61 -7.12 8.95
C ARG A 449 -23.43 -8.62 9.25
N ARG A 450 -22.73 -9.33 8.35
CA ARG A 450 -22.34 -10.75 8.52
C ARG A 450 -23.53 -11.73 8.63
N ILE A 451 -24.70 -11.34 8.15
CA ILE A 451 -25.83 -12.24 7.96
C ILE A 451 -25.80 -12.79 6.53
N TYR A 452 -25.91 -14.10 6.37
CA TYR A 452 -25.88 -14.74 5.05
C TYR A 452 -27.22 -14.60 4.31
N THR A 453 -28.31 -14.30 5.01
CA THR A 453 -29.65 -14.14 4.45
C THR A 453 -30.50 -13.18 5.29
N TYR A 454 -31.62 -12.74 4.74
CA TYR A 454 -32.63 -11.92 5.39
C TYR A 454 -34.03 -12.37 4.94
N ALA A 455 -35.04 -12.14 5.79
CA ALA A 455 -36.42 -12.53 5.53
C ALA A 455 -37.11 -11.59 4.53
N GLU A 456 -38.15 -12.09 3.87
CA GLU A 456 -39.01 -11.27 3.01
C GLU A 456 -39.82 -10.23 3.82
N ASN A 457 -40.18 -9.13 3.15
CA ASN A 457 -40.97 -8.02 3.67
C ASN A 457 -40.29 -7.20 4.77
N MET A 458 -38.97 -7.30 4.88
CA MET A 458 -38.17 -6.44 5.77
C MET A 458 -37.92 -5.04 5.17
N GLY A 459 -38.22 -4.83 3.88
CA GLY A 459 -37.94 -3.57 3.17
C GLY A 459 -36.50 -3.45 2.66
N TRP A 460 -35.71 -4.52 2.79
CA TRP A 460 -34.29 -4.55 2.46
C TRP A 460 -34.02 -5.08 1.04
N GLU A 461 -35.02 -5.67 0.38
CA GLU A 461 -34.91 -6.37 -0.90
C GLU A 461 -34.41 -5.46 -2.01
N GLY A 462 -35.09 -4.32 -2.23
CA GLY A 462 -34.73 -3.37 -3.28
C GLY A 462 -33.35 -2.77 -3.05
N THR A 463 -33.04 -2.43 -1.80
CA THR A 463 -31.76 -1.84 -1.39
C THR A 463 -30.60 -2.81 -1.59
N ASN A 464 -30.78 -4.08 -1.21
CA ASN A 464 -29.78 -5.12 -1.40
C ASN A 464 -29.61 -5.50 -2.88
N LEU A 465 -30.68 -5.62 -3.64
CA LEU A 465 -30.59 -5.88 -5.08
C LEU A 465 -29.83 -4.74 -5.78
N LEU A 466 -30.17 -3.48 -5.47
CA LEU A 466 -29.47 -2.32 -6.01
C LEU A 466 -27.99 -2.35 -5.64
N ALA A 467 -27.67 -2.61 -4.37
CA ALA A 467 -26.30 -2.75 -3.92
C ALA A 467 -25.57 -3.83 -4.76
N SER A 468 -26.14 -5.02 -4.92
CA SER A 468 -25.56 -6.10 -5.72
C SER A 468 -25.33 -5.72 -7.19
N ILE A 469 -26.26 -5.00 -7.82
CA ILE A 469 -26.07 -4.46 -9.18
C ILE A 469 -24.86 -3.52 -9.22
N GLY A 470 -24.70 -2.64 -8.23
CA GLY A 470 -23.54 -1.78 -8.09
C GLY A 470 -22.22 -2.54 -8.03
N GLY A 471 -22.19 -3.65 -7.29
CA GLY A 471 -21.02 -4.55 -7.21
C GLY A 471 -20.62 -5.11 -8.57
N PHE A 472 -21.57 -5.58 -9.37
CA PHE A 472 -21.28 -6.06 -10.72
C PHE A 472 -20.84 -4.95 -11.68
N ILE A 473 -21.37 -3.73 -11.55
CA ILE A 473 -20.90 -2.56 -12.31
C ILE A 473 -19.44 -2.24 -11.94
N LEU A 474 -19.10 -2.30 -10.64
CA LEU A 474 -17.73 -2.11 -10.17
C LEU A 474 -16.79 -3.20 -10.74
N GLY A 475 -17.23 -4.47 -10.73
CA GLY A 475 -16.51 -5.58 -11.36
C GLY A 475 -16.29 -5.39 -12.86
N LEU A 476 -17.30 -4.88 -13.59
CA LEU A 476 -17.16 -4.49 -14.99
C LEU A 476 -16.14 -3.36 -15.17
N GLY A 477 -16.10 -2.40 -14.26
CA GLY A 477 -15.07 -1.37 -14.23
C GLY A 477 -13.66 -1.95 -14.17
N VAL A 478 -13.42 -2.91 -13.27
CA VAL A 478 -12.13 -3.62 -13.16
C VAL A 478 -11.82 -4.42 -14.44
N LEU A 479 -12.83 -5.04 -15.05
CA LEU A 479 -12.66 -5.72 -16.33
C LEU A 479 -12.23 -4.77 -17.46
N ILE A 480 -12.83 -3.57 -17.54
CA ILE A 480 -12.40 -2.54 -18.51
C ILE A 480 -10.95 -2.11 -18.25
N PHE A 481 -10.51 -2.01 -17.00
CA PHE A 481 -9.10 -1.75 -16.69
C PHE A 481 -8.19 -2.86 -17.24
N MET A 482 -8.51 -4.14 -17.01
CA MET A 482 -7.72 -5.25 -17.55
C MET A 482 -7.68 -5.23 -19.09
N ILE A 483 -8.80 -4.94 -19.74
CA ILE A 483 -8.86 -4.75 -21.20
C ILE A 483 -7.93 -3.61 -21.62
N ASN A 484 -7.91 -2.51 -20.88
CA ASN A 484 -7.01 -1.38 -21.13
C ASN A 484 -5.53 -1.81 -21.07
N LEU A 485 -5.15 -2.58 -20.05
CA LEU A 485 -3.78 -3.10 -19.93
C LEU A 485 -3.37 -3.91 -21.17
N VAL A 486 -4.24 -4.80 -21.65
CA VAL A 486 -3.98 -5.65 -22.83
C VAL A 486 -3.91 -4.80 -24.10
N VAL A 487 -4.91 -3.95 -24.35
CA VAL A 487 -4.99 -3.11 -25.55
C VAL A 487 -3.78 -2.17 -25.62
N SER A 488 -3.43 -1.50 -24.52
CA SER A 488 -2.28 -0.61 -24.48
C SER A 488 -0.95 -1.34 -24.64
N ARG A 489 -0.82 -2.55 -24.09
CA ARG A 489 0.38 -3.38 -24.30
C ARG A 489 0.52 -3.81 -25.76
N ILE A 490 -0.57 -3.99 -26.50
CA ILE A 490 -0.55 -4.32 -27.93
C ILE A 490 -0.22 -3.06 -28.75
N GLN A 491 -0.84 -1.92 -28.43
CA GLN A 491 -0.64 -0.67 -29.15
C GLN A 491 0.74 -0.04 -28.91
N LYS A 492 1.32 -0.23 -27.72
CA LYS A 492 2.64 0.28 -27.30
C LYS A 492 2.91 1.74 -27.70
N ARG A 493 1.95 2.62 -27.44
CA ARG A 493 2.18 4.06 -27.64
C ARG A 493 3.28 4.50 -26.68
N VAL A 494 4.49 4.69 -27.21
CA VAL A 494 5.70 5.01 -26.45
C VAL A 494 5.50 6.28 -25.64
N ALA A 495 5.95 6.26 -24.39
CA ALA A 495 5.97 7.42 -23.51
C ALA A 495 7.39 7.98 -23.37
N PRO A 496 7.56 9.31 -23.37
CA PRO A 496 8.84 9.92 -23.07
C PRO A 496 9.20 9.76 -21.58
N ALA A 497 10.39 10.20 -21.20
CA ALA A 497 10.86 10.27 -19.81
C ALA A 497 9.86 11.02 -18.90
N ASP A 498 9.38 12.17 -19.37
CA ASP A 498 8.40 13.02 -18.71
C ASP A 498 7.11 13.16 -19.55
N PRO A 499 6.16 12.22 -19.43
CA PRO A 499 4.93 12.20 -20.21
C PRO A 499 3.92 13.27 -19.82
N TRP A 500 4.02 13.80 -18.59
CA TRP A 500 3.00 14.66 -17.99
C TRP A 500 3.47 16.09 -17.77
N ASP A 501 4.75 16.35 -18.05
CA ASP A 501 5.45 17.54 -17.58
C ASP A 501 5.35 17.62 -16.05
N GLY A 502 5.89 16.60 -15.39
CA GLY A 502 5.87 16.37 -13.94
C GLY A 502 6.86 17.26 -13.19
N ARG A 503 6.83 17.21 -11.86
CA ARG A 503 7.63 18.11 -11.00
C ARG A 503 8.82 17.49 -10.29
N THR A 504 8.75 16.19 -10.07
CA THR A 504 9.62 15.43 -9.18
C THR A 504 10.63 14.58 -9.94
N LEU A 505 11.66 14.09 -9.24
CA LEU A 505 12.85 13.47 -9.86
C LEU A 505 12.58 12.17 -10.63
N GLU A 506 11.51 11.44 -10.34
CA GLU A 506 11.20 10.22 -11.10
C GLU A 506 10.94 10.51 -12.59
N TRP A 507 10.57 11.74 -12.92
CA TRP A 507 10.34 12.19 -14.29
C TRP A 507 11.61 12.64 -15.01
N SER A 508 12.73 12.79 -14.30
CA SER A 508 14.01 13.19 -14.90
C SER A 508 14.82 12.03 -15.49
N THR A 509 14.39 10.78 -15.27
CA THR A 509 14.99 9.56 -15.86
C THR A 509 14.09 8.97 -16.96
N SER A 510 14.61 7.98 -17.72
CA SER A 510 13.88 7.34 -18.82
C SER A 510 12.61 6.60 -18.36
N SER A 511 11.82 6.16 -19.34
CA SER A 511 10.58 5.41 -19.13
C SER A 511 10.61 4.11 -19.96
N PRO A 512 10.85 2.93 -19.35
CA PRO A 512 11.21 2.74 -17.94
C PRO A 512 12.64 3.22 -17.59
N PRO A 513 12.95 3.46 -16.32
CA PRO A 513 14.31 3.79 -15.87
C PRO A 513 15.30 2.64 -16.12
N PRO A 514 16.59 2.93 -16.32
CA PRO A 514 17.62 1.89 -16.38
C PRO A 514 17.80 1.20 -15.02
N PRO A 515 18.50 0.05 -14.93
CA PRO A 515 18.71 -0.66 -13.67
C PRO A 515 19.32 0.21 -12.57
N HIS A 516 20.21 1.14 -12.93
CA HIS A 516 20.88 2.07 -12.02
C HIS A 516 20.15 3.39 -11.77
N ASP A 517 18.94 3.56 -12.30
CA ASP A 517 18.07 4.74 -12.22
C ASP A 517 18.62 6.04 -12.81
N PHE A 518 19.71 6.57 -12.24
CA PHE A 518 20.32 7.84 -12.62
C PHE A 518 21.79 7.62 -12.99
N ASP A 519 22.16 8.09 -14.19
CA ASP A 519 23.55 8.10 -14.66
C ASP A 519 24.42 8.90 -13.67
N GLU A 520 23.94 10.06 -13.24
CA GLU A 520 24.53 10.92 -12.21
C GLU A 520 23.55 11.19 -11.07
N ILE A 521 24.04 11.21 -9.83
CA ILE A 521 23.19 11.52 -8.68
C ILE A 521 22.74 12.98 -8.76
N PRO A 522 21.42 13.27 -8.78
CA PRO A 522 20.92 14.62 -8.91
C PRO A 522 21.29 15.47 -7.68
N GLN A 523 21.63 16.73 -7.90
CA GLN A 523 21.76 17.74 -6.84
C GLN A 523 20.43 18.48 -6.70
N VAL A 524 19.90 18.56 -5.47
CA VAL A 524 18.56 19.09 -5.20
C VAL A 524 18.64 20.40 -4.42
N GLU A 525 18.15 21.47 -5.04
CA GLU A 525 18.16 22.81 -4.45
C GLU A 525 16.77 23.19 -3.91
N TYR A 526 15.71 22.80 -4.61
CA TYR A 526 14.34 23.17 -4.29
C TYR A 526 13.45 21.94 -4.03
N ARG A 527 12.23 22.15 -3.52
CA ARG A 527 11.26 21.05 -3.34
C ARG A 527 10.83 20.43 -4.67
N ASP A 528 10.45 21.27 -5.62
CA ASP A 528 10.05 20.87 -6.98
C ASP A 528 11.23 21.03 -7.95
N ASP A 529 12.40 20.51 -7.57
CA ASP A 529 13.68 20.78 -8.24
C ASP A 529 13.67 20.52 -9.76
N PHE A 530 13.10 19.39 -10.17
CA PHE A 530 13.00 19.06 -11.60
C PHE A 530 12.07 20.01 -12.37
N TRP A 531 11.04 20.56 -11.71
CA TRP A 531 10.23 21.62 -12.31
C TRP A 531 11.05 22.89 -12.56
N PHE A 532 11.86 23.31 -11.60
CA PHE A 532 12.67 24.53 -11.71
C PHE A 532 13.82 24.42 -12.69
N LYS A 533 14.38 23.23 -12.88
CA LYS A 533 15.34 22.97 -13.96
C LYS A 533 14.72 23.12 -15.34
N LYS A 534 13.43 22.82 -15.51
CA LYS A 534 12.69 23.00 -16.76
C LYS A 534 12.17 24.43 -16.96
N TYR A 535 11.79 25.09 -15.85
CA TYR A 535 11.15 26.40 -15.84
C TYR A 535 11.78 27.33 -14.78
N PRO A 536 13.04 27.77 -14.96
CA PRO A 536 13.76 28.60 -13.98
C PRO A 536 13.04 29.92 -13.67
N GLU A 537 12.32 30.48 -14.64
CA GLU A 537 11.54 31.71 -14.49
C GLU A 537 10.45 31.60 -13.41
N THR A 538 10.00 30.38 -13.12
CA THR A 538 8.97 30.14 -12.10
C THR A 538 9.53 30.16 -10.67
N ILE A 539 10.85 30.12 -10.47
CA ILE A 539 11.46 30.18 -9.13
C ILE A 539 11.06 31.47 -8.42
N ALA A 540 11.14 32.61 -9.11
CA ALA A 540 10.80 33.92 -8.55
C ALA A 540 9.32 34.01 -8.13
N GLU A 541 8.43 33.30 -8.84
CA GLU A 541 6.99 33.23 -8.50
C GLU A 541 6.75 32.49 -7.18
N TYR A 542 7.51 31.41 -6.91
CA TYR A 542 7.27 30.55 -5.74
C TYR A 542 8.12 30.88 -4.51
N TYR A 543 9.33 31.41 -4.70
CA TYR A 543 10.27 31.71 -3.61
C TYR A 543 10.55 33.21 -3.45
N GLY A 544 10.05 34.08 -4.34
CA GLY A 544 10.29 35.52 -4.30
C GLY A 544 11.75 35.90 -4.61
N HIS A 545 12.00 37.19 -4.86
CA HIS A 545 13.35 37.74 -5.07
C HIS A 545 14.15 37.98 -3.77
N GLY A 546 13.89 37.25 -2.69
CA GLY A 546 14.50 37.54 -1.40
C GLY A 546 14.62 36.34 -0.50
N GLU A 547 15.87 35.85 -0.37
CA GLU A 547 16.52 35.24 0.82
C GLU A 547 17.59 34.18 0.46
N HIS A 548 17.72 33.79 -0.82
CA HIS A 548 18.77 32.85 -1.27
C HIS A 548 19.82 33.44 -2.24
N ASP A 549 19.86 34.76 -2.42
CA ASP A 549 20.93 35.42 -3.19
C ASP A 549 22.24 35.58 -2.39
N GLN A 550 22.40 34.82 -1.30
CA GLN A 550 23.71 34.60 -0.71
C GLN A 550 24.42 33.51 -1.50
N THR A 551 25.01 33.97 -2.59
CA THR A 551 26.16 33.38 -3.27
C THR A 551 27.03 32.58 -2.27
N VAL A 552 27.07 31.26 -2.46
CA VAL A 552 28.19 30.46 -1.97
C VAL A 552 29.43 31.00 -2.70
N PRO A 553 30.52 31.39 -2.02
CA PRO A 553 31.71 31.86 -2.70
C PRO A 553 32.20 30.76 -3.63
N SER A 554 32.13 31.03 -4.94
CA SER A 554 32.86 30.30 -5.96
C SER A 554 34.35 30.44 -5.65
N GLY A 555 34.90 29.44 -4.98
CA GLY A 555 36.32 29.26 -4.78
C GLY A 555 36.90 28.37 -5.88
N ALA A 556 36.83 28.81 -7.13
CA ALA A 556 37.70 28.33 -8.20
C ALA A 556 37.88 29.47 -9.20
N GLN A 557 39.02 30.16 -9.09
CA GLN A 557 39.48 31.05 -10.14
C GLN A 557 39.60 30.25 -11.44
N VAL A 558 38.83 30.63 -12.44
CA VAL A 558 39.16 30.35 -13.84
C VAL A 558 39.11 31.70 -14.53
N ASP A 559 40.23 32.02 -15.16
CA ASP A 559 40.51 33.30 -15.81
C ASP A 559 39.46 33.65 -16.88
N ASP A 560 39.24 34.96 -16.94
CA ASP A 560 38.43 35.73 -17.86
C ASP A 560 38.87 35.51 -19.31
N ASP A 561 37.93 35.25 -20.22
CA ASP A 561 37.78 35.97 -21.50
C ASP A 561 36.79 35.27 -22.45
N THR A 562 36.01 36.10 -23.15
CA THR A 562 35.18 35.89 -24.36
C THR A 562 33.67 35.61 -24.20
N ASP A 563 32.92 36.73 -24.34
CA ASP A 563 31.84 37.00 -25.30
C ASP A 563 30.61 36.08 -25.46
N GLU A 564 29.47 36.76 -25.42
CA GLU A 564 28.09 36.43 -25.80
C GLU A 564 27.89 35.28 -26.81
N GLU A 565 27.02 34.31 -26.47
CA GLU A 565 25.80 34.02 -27.24
C GLU A 565 24.91 32.98 -26.53
N SER A 566 23.62 33.32 -26.41
CA SER A 566 22.55 32.42 -25.99
C SER A 566 22.37 31.26 -26.96
N MET A 567 22.37 30.01 -26.47
CA MET A 567 22.00 28.85 -27.28
C MET A 567 20.84 28.03 -26.69
N PRO A 568 19.93 27.51 -27.54
CA PRO A 568 18.69 26.85 -27.12
C PRO A 568 18.88 25.35 -26.84
N VAL A 569 17.98 24.81 -26.02
CA VAL A 569 17.81 23.38 -25.78
C VAL A 569 17.43 22.69 -27.10
N VAL A 570 18.33 21.86 -27.66
CA VAL A 570 18.06 21.04 -28.85
C VAL A 570 17.81 19.59 -28.44
N SER A 571 16.64 19.10 -28.81
CA SER A 571 16.25 17.70 -28.81
C SER A 571 16.86 16.94 -30.01
N GLY A 572 17.51 15.81 -29.76
CA GLY A 572 17.54 14.66 -30.68
C GLY A 572 18.76 14.47 -31.59
N GLY A 573 19.53 13.41 -31.29
CA GLY A 573 20.01 12.42 -32.28
C GLY A 573 21.31 12.70 -33.05
N ALA A 574 22.40 12.04 -32.65
CA ALA A 574 23.34 11.33 -33.53
C ALA A 574 24.41 10.62 -32.66
N TYR A 575 24.49 9.29 -32.77
CA TYR A 575 25.61 8.53 -32.22
C TYR A 575 26.88 8.84 -33.04
N GLY A 576 27.85 9.48 -32.40
CA GLY A 576 29.20 9.68 -32.90
C GLY A 576 30.19 9.39 -31.78
N HIS A 577 31.04 8.38 -32.00
CA HIS A 577 32.19 8.05 -31.17
C HIS A 577 33.08 9.27 -30.97
N ASP A 578 33.22 9.72 -29.72
CA ASP A 578 34.48 10.08 -29.05
C ASP A 578 34.13 10.84 -27.77
N ALA A 579 34.00 10.10 -26.67
CA ALA A 579 33.92 10.67 -25.33
C ALA A 579 35.30 10.54 -24.69
N GLY A 580 35.95 11.70 -24.53
CA GLY A 580 37.20 11.86 -23.81
C GLY A 580 37.10 11.45 -22.35
N GLU A 581 38.21 10.94 -21.84
CA GLU A 581 38.44 10.45 -20.50
C GLU A 581 38.24 11.53 -19.43
N HIS A 582 37.04 11.63 -18.85
CA HIS A 582 36.83 12.22 -17.54
C HIS A 582 35.94 11.30 -16.68
N GLY A 583 36.60 10.45 -15.88
CA GLY A 583 36.12 9.97 -14.57
C GLY A 583 34.71 9.40 -14.46
N HIS A 584 34.35 8.34 -15.19
CA HIS A 584 33.22 7.50 -14.80
C HIS A 584 33.59 6.68 -13.55
N ASP A 585 33.28 7.19 -12.36
CA ASP A 585 33.21 6.34 -11.17
C ASP A 585 32.24 5.18 -11.48
N LYS A 586 32.75 3.94 -11.43
CA LYS A 586 31.96 2.73 -11.74
C LYS A 586 30.69 2.72 -10.88
N ILE A 587 29.53 2.80 -11.51
CA ILE A 587 28.23 2.66 -10.85
C ILE A 587 28.18 1.29 -10.17
N HIS A 588 28.01 1.32 -8.85
CA HIS A 588 27.97 0.12 -8.04
C HIS A 588 26.51 -0.29 -7.77
N LEU A 589 26.10 -1.44 -8.31
CA LEU A 589 24.80 -2.04 -8.03
C LEU A 589 24.95 -3.33 -7.21
N PRO A 590 23.97 -3.65 -6.35
CA PRO A 590 23.96 -4.90 -5.62
C PRO A 590 23.72 -6.09 -6.55
N ASP A 591 24.49 -7.17 -6.37
CA ASP A 591 24.30 -8.40 -7.12
C ASP A 591 23.10 -9.22 -6.62
N MET A 592 22.48 -9.99 -7.53
CA MET A 592 21.38 -10.92 -7.24
C MET A 592 21.70 -11.96 -6.16
N SER A 593 20.66 -12.49 -5.51
CA SER A 593 20.78 -13.53 -4.47
C SER A 593 19.56 -14.47 -4.39
N TYR A 594 19.79 -15.77 -4.20
CA TYR A 594 18.72 -16.75 -3.93
C TYR A 594 18.39 -16.90 -2.44
N TYR A 595 19.24 -16.41 -1.53
CA TYR A 595 19.01 -16.64 -0.11
C TYR A 595 17.73 -16.00 0.45
N PRO A 596 17.26 -14.84 -0.03
CA PRO A 596 15.96 -14.29 0.38
C PRO A 596 14.80 -15.27 0.20
N ILE A 597 14.68 -15.92 -0.97
CA ILE A 597 13.60 -16.90 -1.20
C ILE A 597 13.81 -18.19 -0.39
N ILE A 598 15.05 -18.66 -0.24
CA ILE A 598 15.36 -19.85 0.55
C ILE A 598 14.96 -19.65 2.02
N LEU A 599 15.32 -18.49 2.59
CA LEU A 599 14.97 -18.15 3.97
C LEU A 599 13.45 -18.03 4.14
N ALA A 600 12.76 -17.41 3.19
CA ALA A 600 11.30 -17.32 3.19
C ALA A 600 10.65 -18.71 3.11
N ILE A 601 11.17 -19.63 2.29
CA ILE A 601 10.70 -21.02 2.22
C ILE A 601 10.89 -21.72 3.58
N GLY A 602 12.03 -21.54 4.23
CA GLY A 602 12.27 -22.07 5.58
C GLY A 602 11.23 -21.57 6.59
N LEU A 603 10.92 -20.28 6.58
CA LEU A 603 9.85 -19.68 7.41
C LEU A 603 8.46 -20.22 7.05
N GLY A 604 8.18 -20.43 5.76
CA GLY A 604 6.93 -21.05 5.30
C GLY A 604 6.76 -22.48 5.80
N ILE A 605 7.82 -23.29 5.75
CA ILE A 605 7.82 -24.66 6.29
C ILE A 605 7.58 -24.63 7.80
N PHE A 606 8.18 -23.69 8.53
CA PHE A 606 7.86 -23.51 9.95
C PHE A 606 6.39 -23.15 10.17
N GLY A 607 5.82 -22.24 9.38
CA GLY A 607 4.39 -21.92 9.42
C GLY A 607 3.51 -23.16 9.24
N ILE A 608 3.80 -23.99 8.23
CA ILE A 608 3.10 -25.27 8.00
C ILE A 608 3.33 -26.25 9.15
N GLY A 609 4.54 -26.28 9.71
CA GLY A 609 4.85 -27.16 10.82
C GLY A 609 4.12 -26.81 12.12
N PHE A 610 3.90 -25.53 12.37
CA PHE A 610 3.03 -25.07 13.47
C PHE A 610 1.57 -25.48 13.25
N LEU A 611 1.12 -25.67 12.02
CA LEU A 611 -0.24 -26.13 11.69
C LEU A 611 -0.44 -27.64 11.80
N THR A 612 0.62 -28.42 11.59
CA THR A 612 0.51 -29.87 11.36
C THR A 612 1.17 -30.68 12.48
N HIS A 613 2.50 -30.83 12.44
CA HIS A 613 3.25 -31.55 13.46
C HIS A 613 4.72 -31.12 13.50
N TRP A 614 5.38 -31.35 14.65
CA TRP A 614 6.78 -31.03 14.90
C TRP A 614 7.78 -31.58 13.86
N GLY A 615 7.47 -32.71 13.21
CA GLY A 615 8.32 -33.28 12.15
C GLY A 615 8.54 -32.33 10.95
N VAL A 616 7.54 -31.53 10.58
CA VAL A 616 7.69 -30.54 9.49
C VAL A 616 8.58 -29.38 9.94
N ILE A 617 8.48 -28.97 11.20
CA ILE A 617 9.36 -27.95 11.79
C ILE A 617 10.82 -28.43 11.73
N ILE A 618 11.07 -29.69 12.12
CA ILE A 618 12.42 -30.30 12.06
C ILE A 618 12.94 -30.32 10.62
N ALA A 619 12.10 -30.63 9.63
CA ALA A 619 12.47 -30.62 8.22
C ALA A 619 12.74 -29.20 7.66
N GLY A 620 12.05 -28.17 8.18
CA GLY A 620 12.26 -26.77 7.81
C GLY A 620 13.53 -26.17 8.41
N ALA A 621 13.99 -26.66 9.55
CA ALA A 621 15.12 -26.09 10.28
C ALA A 621 16.43 -26.06 9.46
N PRO A 622 16.83 -27.13 8.75
CA PRO A 622 17.97 -27.08 7.85
C PRO A 622 17.85 -26.01 6.76
N VAL A 623 16.66 -25.84 6.16
CA VAL A 623 16.42 -24.85 5.09
C VAL A 623 16.54 -23.43 5.64
N PHE A 624 15.93 -23.16 6.80
CA PHE A 624 16.00 -21.87 7.46
C PHE A 624 17.43 -21.53 7.91
N ILE A 625 18.10 -22.45 8.61
CA ILE A 625 19.48 -22.28 9.09
C ILE A 625 20.42 -22.06 7.90
N TRP A 626 20.30 -22.87 6.85
CA TRP A 626 21.14 -22.72 5.67
C TRP A 626 20.87 -21.42 4.93
N GLY A 627 19.60 -21.01 4.79
CA GLY A 627 19.22 -19.70 4.24
C GLY A 627 19.84 -18.53 5.02
N LEU A 628 19.77 -18.59 6.35
CA LEU A 628 20.27 -17.53 7.24
C LEU A 628 21.80 -17.45 7.24
N PHE A 629 22.49 -18.56 7.52
CA PHE A 629 23.95 -18.59 7.55
C PHE A 629 24.56 -18.36 6.17
N GLY A 630 23.96 -18.96 5.12
CA GLY A 630 24.41 -18.77 3.75
C GLY A 630 24.29 -17.32 3.30
N TRP A 631 23.20 -16.64 3.65
CA TRP A 631 23.06 -15.21 3.38
C TRP A 631 24.07 -14.36 4.15
N SER A 632 24.27 -14.64 5.45
CA SER A 632 25.20 -13.87 6.29
C SER A 632 26.64 -13.91 5.79
N MET A 633 27.01 -14.99 5.08
CA MET A 633 28.32 -15.21 4.50
C MET A 633 28.39 -14.84 3.00
N GLU A 634 27.28 -14.41 2.39
CA GLU A 634 27.24 -14.01 0.99
C GLU A 634 27.68 -12.53 0.84
N PRO A 635 28.81 -12.26 0.16
CA PRO A 635 29.29 -10.90 -0.05
C PRO A 635 28.29 -10.12 -0.91
N VAL A 636 28.17 -8.81 -0.63
CA VAL A 636 27.22 -7.94 -1.34
C VAL A 636 27.39 -8.04 -2.85
N ASN A 637 28.64 -8.04 -3.34
CA ASN A 637 28.97 -8.36 -4.73
C ASN A 637 29.95 -9.52 -4.81
N ASP A 638 29.91 -10.23 -5.93
CA ASP A 638 30.74 -11.40 -6.18
C ASP A 638 32.20 -10.94 -6.39
N PRO A 639 33.16 -11.34 -5.55
CA PRO A 639 34.55 -10.95 -5.74
C PRO A 639 35.15 -11.47 -7.06
N GLU A 640 34.55 -12.50 -7.66
CA GLU A 640 34.97 -13.12 -8.93
C GLU A 640 34.53 -12.36 -10.19
N THR A 641 33.66 -11.34 -10.09
CA THR A 641 33.29 -10.50 -11.26
C THR A 641 34.31 -9.40 -11.57
N LYS A 642 35.34 -9.22 -10.74
CA LYS A 642 36.42 -8.25 -10.99
C LYS A 642 37.47 -8.70 -12.01
N THR A 643 37.31 -9.88 -12.63
CA THR A 643 38.30 -10.48 -13.55
C THR A 643 37.83 -10.66 -15.00
N SER A 644 36.76 -9.98 -15.44
CA SER A 644 36.34 -10.00 -16.86
C SER A 644 36.17 -8.62 -17.44
#